data_AF-A0AAJ3F417-F1
#
_entry.id   AF-A0AAJ3F417-F1
#
_cell.length_a   1.000
_cell.length_b   1.000
_cell.length_c   1.000
_cell.angle_alpha   90.00
_cell.angle_beta   90.00
_cell.angle_gamma   90.00
#
_symmetry.space_group_name_H-M   'P 1'
#
loop_
_entity.id
_entity.type
_entity.pdbx_description
1 polymer ?
#
loop_
_entity_poly.entity_id
_entity_poly.type
_entity_poly.pdbx_seq_one_letter_code
_entity_poly.pdbx_strand_id
1 'polypeptide(L)'
;GPFNMTATESPCNPILGLGPGGCVIFTAEVDGITQTDPNNNDTDGDGLNDSYEAFILLTDPTAVDTDGDGISDGVEVNGAYGDPPLATDPRNNNTDGDQFDDGEEDVNGNGIVDPGETDPTRIEDAGDFDNDGLDNWEENMTCTLWNVTDTDGGGVSDGDELDLSHATDPCLSTVEIEKQIVTWDSASSILTLNSTTGLNPNPLDWRQHGAPMAYYVSTNGSRTPFMFESIQFDTLRNVDVAKPNNASTVVFLNFSWCWNATAGAFNEPHCDDDYVDTDGDGLADWEEFLATWGYLSLPNMSDTDGDGVNDLDEILNDTNPSIACNNLLDSDGDGLNNYFENTTGCPLIFGMGGNGTLDTYYTMWNVTDTDNGGVGDGQEYVDGTNPQNNSADDLNPLDTDGDGIPDTIEQQIGTDWLDPDTDGGGVPDGQECAPEYWDWGCVDADGNPWDPNDDIDDNMLYFVAQNTSSGVDPTQKHYWRWHTYDSYTQVSWGVNTTLVGYTEMYPEWSTLQGVSDSFFWNGSEVLGWTIGYKSDGIMGPGDELIAPYNTVNFTAWLDSWAGLNFSNFTRDILIDQSTVDTLYVTAPQVFFGPEVTDNSTAFTGSSYAYDLPANFFRDGSYVEAVTQTVINESGAFSAWDKVLAIQDYLINGNATTKFLLNHDGSGRMDGLEADSDIAHWILNTTLEGNCDEFTTVFSVMLRLAGLPTRKVTGFAGGTWTGDSFEVYGKDFTRWVEVHLETNANQGGLDMGWVPFEACPSAAAIEVVDEEWGPTWVERDHSSGSIWLNGTLRFVENMSAADNITLNLYLVRSNQTANVPGSAAVSHHLVANGTTDQNGSFQLNGTPDIVIDPGFGALVLHVLERAYVGSQGISFEWRLNVSDDVNLSLREPPPTDEPPLGAGVETLVTGDMYWASTPYTDPSAVDSMQVVLNYTTASDGPVSLIAEIGAGGYYEFSLAINESEPLGLINASLNFFGWHEEDLNNASTPSYHVRSATLDFMFNITPAPNLT
;
A
#
# COMPACT_ATOMS: atom_id res chain seq x y z
N GLY A 1 53.63 -80.76 11.35
CA GLY A 1 54.33 -81.85 10.62
C GLY A 1 55.82 -81.73 10.86
N PRO A 2 56.60 -82.83 10.88
CA PRO A 2 57.58 -83.16 11.92
C PRO A 2 59.06 -82.90 11.52
N PHE A 3 59.99 -82.82 12.50
CA PHE A 3 61.05 -83.82 12.74
C PHE A 3 61.85 -83.56 14.05
N ASN A 4 61.87 -84.61 14.86
CA ASN A 4 62.66 -84.96 16.04
C ASN A 4 64.15 -84.51 16.07
N MET A 5 64.59 -83.85 17.15
CA MET A 5 65.91 -84.06 17.77
C MET A 5 65.84 -83.84 19.29
N THR A 6 66.30 -84.83 20.04
CA THR A 6 66.47 -84.84 21.50
C THR A 6 67.76 -84.10 21.87
N ALA A 7 67.65 -82.97 22.57
CA ALA A 7 68.71 -82.40 23.41
C ALA A 7 68.12 -82.25 24.81
N THR A 8 68.86 -82.70 25.82
CA THR A 8 68.59 -82.43 27.23
C THR A 8 68.96 -80.97 27.49
N GLU A 9 68.09 -80.05 27.09
CA GLU A 9 68.00 -78.73 27.70
C GLU A 9 67.29 -78.90 29.04
N SER A 10 67.72 -78.14 30.06
CA SER A 10 66.90 -77.93 31.25
C SER A 10 65.49 -77.54 30.78
N PRO A 11 64.41 -78.17 31.28
CA PRO A 11 63.06 -77.88 30.82
C PRO A 11 62.53 -76.53 31.31
N CYS A 12 63.41 -75.67 31.83
CA CYS A 12 63.08 -74.41 32.47
C CYS A 12 63.99 -73.29 31.98
N ASN A 13 63.39 -72.29 31.35
CA ASN A 13 64.04 -71.05 30.92
C ASN A 13 63.14 -69.88 31.38
N PRO A 14 63.56 -69.08 32.39
CA PRO A 14 62.80 -67.93 32.90
C PRO A 14 62.68 -66.81 31.86
N ILE A 15 63.75 -66.47 31.14
CA ILE A 15 63.79 -65.46 30.06
C ILE A 15 62.71 -65.69 28.99
N LEU A 16 62.38 -66.95 28.69
CA LEU A 16 61.37 -67.32 27.68
C LEU A 16 60.04 -67.80 28.29
N GLY A 17 59.92 -67.84 29.62
CA GLY A 17 58.75 -68.38 30.32
C GLY A 17 58.42 -69.85 30.01
N LEU A 18 59.40 -70.64 29.54
CA LEU A 18 59.18 -72.00 29.01
C LEU A 18 59.31 -73.07 30.11
N GLY A 19 58.18 -73.65 30.52
CA GLY A 19 58.11 -74.79 31.45
C GLY A 19 56.74 -74.92 32.15
N PRO A 20 56.39 -76.06 32.77
CA PRO A 20 55.11 -76.22 33.47
C PRO A 20 55.01 -75.28 34.68
N GLY A 21 54.18 -74.24 34.55
CA GLY A 21 53.92 -73.23 35.57
C GLY A 21 54.87 -72.03 35.55
N GLY A 22 55.69 -71.80 34.51
CA GLY A 22 56.70 -70.73 34.52
C GLY A 22 57.89 -71.05 35.42
N CYS A 23 58.17 -72.33 35.67
CA CYS A 23 59.35 -72.79 36.42
C CYS A 23 59.41 -72.44 37.91
N VAL A 24 58.30 -72.01 38.52
CA VAL A 24 58.19 -71.54 39.92
C VAL A 24 58.77 -72.47 40.99
N ILE A 25 58.97 -73.77 40.71
CA ILE A 25 59.39 -74.80 41.69
C ILE A 25 60.76 -75.42 41.41
N PHE A 26 61.46 -75.00 40.34
CA PHE A 26 62.79 -75.49 39.99
C PHE A 26 63.76 -74.31 39.91
N THR A 27 64.99 -74.53 40.35
CA THR A 27 66.10 -73.60 40.13
C THR A 27 66.23 -73.33 38.64
N ALA A 28 66.26 -72.06 38.26
CA ALA A 28 66.50 -71.62 36.88
C ALA A 28 67.89 -72.09 36.40
N GLU A 29 68.00 -72.32 35.10
CA GLU A 29 69.29 -72.54 34.43
C GLU A 29 69.24 -71.81 33.09
N VAL A 30 70.03 -70.74 32.98
CA VAL A 30 69.89 -69.73 31.91
C VAL A 30 71.09 -69.72 30.97
N ASP A 31 72.28 -70.08 31.47
CA ASP A 31 73.54 -69.93 30.73
C ASP A 31 74.19 -71.26 30.28
N GLY A 32 73.63 -72.41 30.69
CA GLY A 32 74.15 -73.75 30.39
C GLY A 32 75.14 -74.30 31.41
N ILE A 33 75.35 -73.65 32.57
CA ILE A 33 76.34 -74.01 33.60
C ILE A 33 75.67 -74.51 34.89
N THR A 34 75.44 -75.81 35.00
CA THR A 34 74.81 -76.38 36.22
C THR A 34 75.78 -76.64 37.40
N GLN A 35 76.95 -76.00 37.45
CA GLN A 35 77.99 -76.28 38.46
C GLN A 35 78.50 -75.00 39.11
N THR A 36 78.22 -74.83 40.39
CA THR A 36 78.79 -73.76 41.20
C THR A 36 80.24 -74.07 41.60
N ASP A 37 81.07 -73.04 41.84
CA ASP A 37 82.47 -73.25 42.28
C ASP A 37 82.46 -73.67 43.75
N PRO A 38 82.84 -74.90 44.13
CA PRO A 38 82.81 -75.33 45.54
C PRO A 38 83.76 -74.55 46.47
N ASN A 39 84.61 -73.66 45.95
CA ASN A 39 85.48 -72.76 46.74
C ASN A 39 84.97 -71.32 46.79
N ASN A 40 83.90 -71.00 46.08
CA ASN A 40 83.18 -69.74 46.14
C ASN A 40 81.75 -70.03 46.62
N ASN A 41 81.14 -69.18 47.43
CA ASN A 41 79.78 -69.42 47.93
C ASN A 41 78.74 -68.51 47.28
N ASP A 42 79.13 -67.86 46.19
CA ASP A 42 78.46 -66.83 45.38
C ASP A 42 79.18 -66.85 44.03
N THR A 43 78.79 -67.80 43.16
CA THR A 43 79.61 -68.22 42.01
C THR A 43 79.67 -67.18 40.89
N ASP A 44 78.58 -66.45 40.65
CA ASP A 44 78.45 -65.38 39.67
C ASP A 44 78.77 -63.99 40.24
N GLY A 45 78.71 -63.82 41.56
CA GLY A 45 79.19 -62.62 42.24
C GLY A 45 78.18 -61.47 42.26
N ASP A 46 76.88 -61.78 42.18
CA ASP A 46 75.77 -60.82 42.22
C ASP A 46 75.43 -60.36 43.65
N GLY A 47 75.98 -61.03 44.66
CA GLY A 47 75.80 -60.74 46.09
C GLY A 47 74.81 -61.64 46.81
N LEU A 48 74.21 -62.61 46.12
CA LEU A 48 73.47 -63.71 46.72
C LEU A 48 74.43 -64.87 47.03
N ASN A 49 73.90 -65.99 47.52
CA ASN A 49 74.75 -67.14 47.79
C ASN A 49 74.18 -68.35 47.10
N ASP A 50 75.07 -69.20 46.57
CA ASP A 50 74.68 -70.34 45.73
C ASP A 50 73.54 -71.18 46.33
N SER A 51 73.54 -71.32 47.66
CA SER A 51 72.55 -72.12 48.38
C SER A 51 71.20 -71.44 48.57
N TYR A 52 71.18 -70.11 48.60
CA TYR A 52 69.98 -69.31 48.73
C TYR A 52 69.28 -69.17 47.38
N GLU A 53 70.05 -68.91 46.34
CA GLU A 53 69.57 -68.88 44.95
C GLU A 53 69.04 -70.25 44.55
N ALA A 54 69.85 -71.32 44.72
CA ALA A 54 69.44 -72.64 44.26
C ALA A 54 68.22 -73.22 45.00
N PHE A 55 68.00 -72.91 46.28
CA PHE A 55 66.98 -73.57 47.10
C PHE A 55 65.82 -72.67 47.57
N ILE A 56 65.99 -71.35 47.57
CA ILE A 56 64.98 -70.42 48.09
C ILE A 56 64.42 -69.54 46.98
N LEU A 57 65.27 -68.77 46.30
CA LEU A 57 64.83 -67.87 45.23
C LEU A 57 64.56 -68.62 43.93
N LEU A 58 65.24 -69.76 43.75
CA LEU A 58 65.19 -70.59 42.54
C LEU A 58 65.72 -69.86 41.30
N THR A 59 66.64 -68.93 41.48
CA THR A 59 67.45 -68.27 40.45
C THR A 59 68.66 -69.11 40.04
N ASP A 60 69.33 -68.79 38.93
CA ASP A 60 70.50 -69.52 38.44
C ASP A 60 71.77 -69.02 39.16
N PRO A 61 72.39 -69.80 40.07
CA PRO A 61 73.53 -69.32 40.87
C PRO A 61 74.85 -69.21 40.08
N THR A 62 74.78 -69.24 38.76
CA THR A 62 75.91 -69.05 37.86
C THR A 62 75.72 -67.89 36.89
N ALA A 63 74.57 -67.21 36.94
CA ALA A 63 74.21 -66.06 36.14
C ALA A 63 73.77 -64.89 37.02
N VAL A 64 74.45 -63.75 36.86
CA VAL A 64 74.21 -62.53 37.65
C VAL A 64 72.78 -61.97 37.54
N ASP A 65 72.08 -62.31 36.45
CA ASP A 65 70.77 -61.81 36.07
C ASP A 65 70.03 -63.00 35.43
N THR A 66 69.02 -63.52 36.14
CA THR A 66 68.35 -64.77 35.83
C THR A 66 67.26 -64.60 34.77
N ASP A 67 66.49 -63.51 34.76
CA ASP A 67 65.43 -63.27 33.77
C ASP A 67 65.84 -62.35 32.62
N GLY A 68 67.01 -61.74 32.71
CA GLY A 68 67.71 -61.10 31.61
C GLY A 68 67.21 -59.70 31.29
N ASP A 69 66.57 -59.02 32.24
CA ASP A 69 66.03 -57.66 32.07
C ASP A 69 67.08 -56.55 32.25
N GLY A 70 68.26 -56.89 32.77
CA GLY A 70 69.37 -55.96 33.00
C GLY A 70 69.60 -55.58 34.46
N ILE A 71 68.76 -56.03 35.39
CA ILE A 71 68.94 -55.91 36.84
C ILE A 71 69.51 -57.24 37.35
N SER A 72 70.47 -57.19 38.28
CA SER A 72 71.01 -58.43 38.85
C SER A 72 70.09 -58.98 39.94
N ASP A 73 69.97 -60.30 40.07
CA ASP A 73 69.08 -60.96 41.06
C ASP A 73 69.33 -60.42 42.49
N GLY A 74 70.60 -60.19 42.84
CA GLY A 74 71.00 -59.60 44.11
C GLY A 74 70.54 -58.16 44.35
N VAL A 75 70.33 -57.36 43.30
CA VAL A 75 69.74 -56.02 43.38
C VAL A 75 68.23 -56.12 43.56
N GLU A 76 67.56 -56.92 42.74
CA GLU A 76 66.10 -57.08 42.76
C GLU A 76 65.59 -57.56 44.13
N VAL A 77 66.21 -58.61 44.68
CA VAL A 77 65.84 -59.17 45.99
C VAL A 77 66.04 -58.16 47.13
N ASN A 78 66.95 -57.21 46.97
CA ASN A 78 67.26 -56.17 47.94
C ASN A 78 66.65 -54.80 47.59
N GLY A 79 65.91 -54.72 46.49
CA GLY A 79 65.27 -53.51 45.97
C GLY A 79 64.20 -52.97 46.90
N ALA A 80 63.95 -51.67 46.79
CA ALA A 80 62.96 -50.96 47.60
C ALA A 80 62.21 -49.92 46.76
N TYR A 81 61.53 -50.38 45.71
CA TYR A 81 60.71 -49.57 44.82
C TYR A 81 59.41 -49.13 45.52
N GLY A 82 59.04 -47.86 45.34
CA GLY A 82 57.79 -47.28 45.86
C GLY A 82 57.65 -47.10 47.40
N ASP A 83 56.49 -46.57 47.82
CA ASP A 83 56.02 -46.52 49.24
C ASP A 83 54.63 -47.19 49.35
N PRO A 84 54.46 -48.34 50.05
CA PRO A 84 55.48 -49.08 50.80
C PRO A 84 56.52 -49.74 49.87
N PRO A 85 57.77 -49.91 50.34
CA PRO A 85 58.85 -50.46 49.52
C PRO A 85 58.60 -51.93 49.17
N LEU A 86 58.72 -52.25 47.88
CA LEU A 86 58.61 -53.58 47.28
C LEU A 86 59.88 -53.92 46.49
N ALA A 87 60.12 -55.21 46.30
CA ALA A 87 61.21 -55.77 45.52
C ALA A 87 60.63 -56.42 44.25
N THR A 88 61.39 -56.40 43.15
CA THR A 88 61.07 -57.11 41.91
C THR A 88 61.32 -58.62 42.05
N ASP A 89 60.70 -59.44 41.21
CA ASP A 89 60.89 -60.89 41.18
C ASP A 89 62.00 -61.24 40.18
N PRO A 90 63.18 -61.71 40.63
CA PRO A 90 64.38 -61.97 39.80
C PRO A 90 64.26 -63.16 38.84
N ARG A 91 63.05 -63.52 38.48
CA ARG A 91 62.71 -64.61 37.54
C ARG A 91 61.61 -64.18 36.59
N ASN A 92 61.23 -62.91 36.65
CA ASN A 92 60.16 -62.31 35.91
C ASN A 92 60.61 -60.90 35.52
N ASN A 93 61.10 -60.79 34.29
CA ASN A 93 61.57 -59.55 33.67
C ASN A 93 60.54 -58.40 33.64
N ASN A 94 59.31 -58.63 34.10
CA ASN A 94 58.23 -57.65 34.21
C ASN A 94 57.37 -58.03 35.43
N THR A 95 57.76 -57.54 36.60
CA THR A 95 57.24 -57.90 37.92
C THR A 95 55.75 -57.58 38.08
N ASP A 96 55.30 -56.43 37.56
CA ASP A 96 53.94 -55.96 37.76
C ASP A 96 52.98 -56.28 36.61
N GLY A 97 53.52 -56.68 35.45
CA GLY A 97 52.81 -57.14 34.27
C GLY A 97 52.34 -56.02 33.34
N ASP A 98 52.99 -54.86 33.35
CA ASP A 98 52.66 -53.73 32.48
C ASP A 98 53.35 -53.82 31.08
N GLN A 99 53.51 -52.71 30.36
CA GLN A 99 54.12 -52.71 29.01
C GLN A 99 55.66 -52.60 29.00
N PHE A 100 56.29 -52.34 30.14
CA PHE A 100 57.74 -52.21 30.29
C PHE A 100 58.31 -53.39 31.08
N ASP A 101 59.55 -53.74 30.80
CA ASP A 101 60.29 -54.74 31.59
C ASP A 101 60.99 -54.02 32.76
N ASP A 102 61.24 -54.69 33.89
CA ASP A 102 61.70 -54.02 35.13
C ASP A 102 63.01 -53.24 34.90
N GLY A 103 63.91 -53.76 34.05
CA GLY A 103 65.15 -53.07 33.67
C GLY A 103 65.01 -51.91 32.68
N GLU A 104 63.88 -51.78 31.97
CA GLU A 104 63.54 -50.56 31.23
C GLU A 104 63.04 -49.45 32.16
N GLU A 105 62.49 -49.84 33.30
CA GLU A 105 61.94 -48.95 34.32
C GLU A 105 63.01 -48.51 35.35
N ASP A 106 63.90 -49.41 35.80
CA ASP A 106 65.14 -49.08 36.54
C ASP A 106 66.36 -49.10 35.60
N VAL A 107 66.42 -48.08 34.73
CA VAL A 107 67.46 -47.94 33.69
C VAL A 107 68.87 -48.02 34.25
N ASN A 108 69.07 -47.66 35.52
CA ASN A 108 70.38 -47.65 36.15
C ASN A 108 70.67 -48.88 37.03
N GLY A 109 69.68 -49.75 37.21
CA GLY A 109 69.78 -51.08 37.84
C GLY A 109 70.22 -51.03 39.29
N ASN A 110 69.76 -50.04 40.06
CA ASN A 110 70.21 -49.80 41.42
C ASN A 110 69.19 -50.19 42.51
N GLY A 111 67.99 -50.62 42.13
CA GLY A 111 66.96 -51.08 43.06
C GLY A 111 66.16 -49.95 43.74
N ILE A 112 66.18 -48.72 43.22
CA ILE A 112 65.38 -47.57 43.69
C ILE A 112 64.80 -46.78 42.51
N VAL A 113 63.60 -46.21 42.67
CA VAL A 113 63.01 -45.31 41.66
C VAL A 113 63.68 -43.93 41.74
N ASP A 114 64.54 -43.59 40.77
CA ASP A 114 65.14 -42.26 40.64
C ASP A 114 64.28 -41.29 39.79
N PRO A 115 64.53 -39.97 39.85
CA PRO A 115 63.81 -39.01 39.00
C PRO A 115 64.05 -39.29 37.50
N GLY A 116 63.01 -39.71 36.79
CA GLY A 116 63.05 -40.10 35.38
C GLY A 116 62.90 -41.61 35.13
N GLU A 117 62.63 -42.39 36.17
CA GLU A 117 62.31 -43.83 36.15
C GLU A 117 60.84 -44.03 36.58
N THR A 118 60.24 -45.13 36.12
CA THR A 118 58.90 -45.61 36.54
C THR A 118 59.05 -46.68 37.64
N ASP A 119 57.96 -47.12 38.27
CA ASP A 119 57.99 -48.06 39.41
C ASP A 119 57.72 -49.49 38.93
N PRO A 120 58.74 -50.39 38.88
CA PRO A 120 58.60 -51.74 38.31
C PRO A 120 57.65 -52.69 39.06
N THR A 121 57.04 -52.21 40.14
CA THR A 121 56.19 -53.02 41.02
C THR A 121 54.71 -52.62 40.97
N ARG A 122 54.30 -51.69 40.09
CA ARG A 122 52.97 -51.07 40.09
C ARG A 122 52.44 -50.68 38.70
N ILE A 123 51.30 -51.28 38.35
CA ILE A 123 50.52 -51.09 37.10
C ILE A 123 49.84 -49.69 36.97
N GLU A 124 50.39 -48.58 37.45
CA GLU A 124 49.64 -47.29 37.49
C GLU A 124 49.66 -46.47 36.18
N ASP A 125 50.22 -46.99 35.08
CA ASP A 125 50.46 -46.20 33.84
C ASP A 125 49.55 -46.55 32.63
N ALA A 126 48.31 -47.04 32.82
CA ALA A 126 47.38 -47.28 31.69
C ALA A 126 45.89 -46.93 31.96
N GLY A 127 45.27 -46.17 31.04
CA GLY A 127 43.86 -45.77 31.02
C GLY A 127 43.68 -44.26 30.83
N ASP A 128 42.46 -43.82 30.54
CA ASP A 128 42.04 -42.42 30.37
C ASP A 128 40.92 -42.17 31.41
N PHE A 129 41.26 -41.52 32.53
CA PHE A 129 40.37 -41.48 33.70
C PHE A 129 39.24 -40.46 33.54
N ASP A 130 39.51 -39.30 32.94
CA ASP A 130 38.54 -38.23 32.73
C ASP A 130 37.86 -38.29 31.36
N ASN A 131 38.34 -39.12 30.44
CA ASN A 131 37.78 -39.43 29.11
C ASN A 131 37.90 -38.27 28.12
N ASP A 132 39.00 -37.53 28.15
CA ASP A 132 39.30 -36.50 27.13
C ASP A 132 40.08 -37.04 25.92
N GLY A 133 40.47 -38.31 25.93
CA GLY A 133 41.19 -38.94 24.82
C GLY A 133 42.70 -38.99 24.97
N LEU A 134 43.26 -38.49 26.08
CA LEU A 134 44.65 -38.72 26.48
C LEU A 134 44.75 -39.85 27.50
N ASP A 135 45.80 -40.67 27.40
CA ASP A 135 46.06 -41.69 28.43
C ASP A 135 46.75 -41.03 29.64
N ASN A 136 46.39 -41.44 30.86
CA ASN A 136 46.90 -40.91 32.14
C ASN A 136 48.44 -40.83 32.20
N TRP A 137 49.16 -41.74 31.52
CA TRP A 137 50.63 -41.72 31.48
C TRP A 137 51.16 -40.64 30.54
N GLU A 138 50.48 -40.36 29.43
CA GLU A 138 50.80 -39.26 28.52
C GLU A 138 50.62 -37.95 29.26
N GLU A 139 49.54 -37.82 30.01
CA GLU A 139 49.22 -36.62 30.79
C GLU A 139 50.18 -36.40 31.96
N ASN A 140 50.57 -37.47 32.67
CA ASN A 140 51.52 -37.37 33.77
C ASN A 140 52.95 -36.97 33.30
N MET A 141 53.22 -37.11 31.99
CA MET A 141 54.45 -36.63 31.36
C MET A 141 54.34 -35.23 30.72
N THR A 142 53.12 -34.70 30.60
CA THR A 142 52.85 -33.35 30.08
C THR A 142 52.39 -32.43 31.23
N CYS A 143 51.75 -31.33 30.87
CA CYS A 143 51.17 -30.36 31.80
C CYS A 143 49.66 -30.55 31.98
N THR A 144 49.06 -31.50 31.25
CA THR A 144 47.66 -31.89 31.36
C THR A 144 47.47 -32.74 32.63
N LEU A 145 46.28 -32.68 33.22
CA LEU A 145 45.96 -33.32 34.49
C LEU A 145 45.07 -34.52 34.20
N TRP A 146 45.58 -35.72 34.48
CA TRP A 146 44.90 -37.02 34.33
C TRP A 146 43.49 -37.17 34.94
N ASN A 147 42.99 -36.17 35.66
CA ASN A 147 41.66 -36.19 36.25
C ASN A 147 40.83 -34.93 35.98
N VAL A 148 41.24 -34.13 35.00
CA VAL A 148 40.58 -32.92 34.54
C VAL A 148 40.60 -32.92 33.01
N THR A 149 39.44 -33.20 32.40
CA THR A 149 39.25 -33.23 30.93
C THR A 149 39.69 -31.97 30.16
N ASP A 150 39.88 -30.84 30.84
CA ASP A 150 40.21 -29.53 30.26
C ASP A 150 41.06 -28.82 31.31
N THR A 151 42.37 -29.04 31.23
CA THR A 151 43.33 -28.71 32.28
C THR A 151 43.53 -27.22 32.43
N ASP A 152 43.59 -26.51 31.31
CA ASP A 152 43.77 -25.07 31.31
C ASP A 152 42.42 -24.30 31.31
N GLY A 153 41.33 -25.02 31.11
CA GLY A 153 39.95 -24.57 31.22
C GLY A 153 39.54 -23.66 30.06
N GLY A 154 40.16 -23.82 28.89
CA GLY A 154 39.89 -23.10 27.65
C GLY A 154 38.53 -23.41 27.01
N GLY A 155 37.91 -24.51 27.42
CA GLY A 155 36.61 -24.97 26.92
C GLY A 155 36.69 -26.01 25.80
N VAL A 156 37.89 -26.34 25.34
CA VAL A 156 38.21 -27.52 24.52
C VAL A 156 38.93 -28.52 25.43
N SER A 157 38.68 -29.82 25.29
CA SER A 157 39.32 -30.82 26.15
C SER A 157 40.76 -31.10 25.72
N ASP A 158 41.65 -31.44 26.65
CA ASP A 158 43.10 -31.52 26.40
C ASP A 158 43.45 -32.44 25.21
N GLY A 159 42.72 -33.55 25.05
CA GLY A 159 42.89 -34.46 23.92
C GLY A 159 42.38 -33.94 22.57
N ASP A 160 41.31 -33.12 22.57
CA ASP A 160 40.74 -32.50 21.36
C ASP A 160 41.61 -31.33 20.87
N GLU A 161 42.28 -30.62 21.78
CA GLU A 161 43.25 -29.56 21.47
C GLU A 161 44.46 -30.08 20.69
N LEU A 162 44.93 -31.29 21.06
CA LEU A 162 46.04 -31.97 20.40
C LEU A 162 45.66 -32.60 19.05
N ASP A 163 44.36 -32.72 18.74
CA ASP A 163 43.90 -33.14 17.42
C ASP A 163 44.10 -32.02 16.38
N LEU A 164 44.25 -32.42 15.12
CA LEU A 164 44.39 -31.50 13.98
C LEU A 164 43.16 -30.61 13.74
N SER A 165 42.05 -30.89 14.41
CA SER A 165 40.77 -30.20 14.27
C SER A 165 40.70 -28.88 15.05
N HIS A 166 41.35 -28.80 16.21
CA HIS A 166 41.46 -27.58 17.04
C HIS A 166 42.89 -27.03 16.98
N ALA A 167 43.90 -27.90 17.10
CA ALA A 167 45.33 -27.57 17.00
C ALA A 167 45.80 -26.45 17.95
N THR A 168 45.31 -26.49 19.19
CA THR A 168 45.60 -25.56 20.29
C THR A 168 46.55 -26.22 21.32
N ASP A 169 47.08 -25.43 22.26
CA ASP A 169 48.06 -25.89 23.26
C ASP A 169 47.36 -26.06 24.63
N PRO A 170 47.13 -27.31 25.10
CA PRO A 170 46.33 -27.62 26.30
C PRO A 170 46.94 -27.17 27.63
N CYS A 171 48.01 -26.39 27.56
CA CYS A 171 48.79 -25.93 28.69
C CYS A 171 49.02 -24.41 28.71
N LEU A 172 48.58 -23.70 27.66
CA LEU A 172 48.92 -22.30 27.46
C LEU A 172 48.17 -21.39 28.45
N SER A 173 46.98 -21.79 28.91
CA SER A 173 46.06 -20.96 29.71
C SER A 173 46.12 -21.18 31.23
N THR A 174 47.04 -22.01 31.75
CA THR A 174 47.14 -22.40 33.18
C THR A 174 47.57 -21.29 34.18
N VAL A 175 47.58 -20.01 33.79
CA VAL A 175 48.09 -18.90 34.62
C VAL A 175 47.06 -18.43 35.67
N GLU A 176 47.36 -18.59 36.96
CA GLU A 176 46.50 -18.04 38.02
C GLU A 176 46.75 -16.54 38.25
N ILE A 177 45.73 -15.71 38.03
CA ILE A 177 45.76 -14.28 38.36
C ILE A 177 45.22 -14.07 39.77
N GLU A 178 46.13 -13.88 40.73
CA GLU A 178 45.76 -13.62 42.12
C GLU A 178 45.47 -12.13 42.38
N LYS A 179 44.27 -11.80 42.89
CA LYS A 179 43.90 -10.46 43.34
C LYS A 179 43.52 -10.44 44.82
N GLN A 180 43.90 -9.37 45.51
CA GLN A 180 43.63 -9.20 46.95
C GLN A 180 42.28 -8.51 47.15
N ILE A 181 41.45 -9.06 48.07
CA ILE A 181 40.15 -8.48 48.39
C ILE A 181 40.34 -7.29 49.32
N VAL A 182 39.90 -6.10 48.87
CA VAL A 182 39.95 -4.86 49.64
C VAL A 182 38.69 -4.69 50.49
N THR A 183 37.51 -4.78 49.86
CA THR A 183 36.21 -4.64 50.51
C THR A 183 35.15 -5.54 49.87
N TRP A 184 34.16 -5.96 50.66
CA TRP A 184 32.97 -6.65 50.19
C TRP A 184 31.74 -5.94 50.74
N ASP A 185 30.84 -5.53 49.85
CA ASP A 185 29.53 -4.99 50.19
C ASP A 185 28.45 -6.04 49.96
N SER A 186 27.97 -6.66 51.04
CA SER A 186 26.93 -7.69 50.99
C SER A 186 25.54 -7.17 50.61
N ALA A 187 25.30 -5.85 50.69
CA ALA A 187 23.99 -5.28 50.36
C ALA A 187 23.82 -5.05 48.85
N SER A 188 24.92 -4.78 48.16
CA SER A 188 24.95 -4.47 46.73
C SER A 188 25.62 -5.57 45.89
N SER A 189 26.10 -6.66 46.53
CA SER A 189 26.89 -7.73 45.90
C SER A 189 28.11 -7.20 45.12
N ILE A 190 28.82 -6.23 45.70
CA ILE A 190 30.00 -5.60 45.09
C ILE A 190 31.27 -6.06 45.79
N LEU A 191 32.22 -6.57 45.02
CA LEU A 191 33.54 -6.96 45.48
C LEU A 191 34.60 -5.97 44.97
N THR A 192 35.38 -5.39 45.87
CA THR A 192 36.48 -4.46 45.51
C THR A 192 37.82 -5.16 45.64
N LEU A 193 38.62 -5.10 44.59
CA LEU A 193 39.95 -5.68 44.50
C LEU A 193 41.04 -4.61 44.61
N ASN A 194 42.29 -5.05 44.76
CA ASN A 194 43.45 -4.16 44.76
C ASN A 194 43.83 -3.62 43.37
N SER A 195 43.47 -4.35 42.31
CA SER A 195 43.59 -3.96 40.91
C SER A 195 42.79 -4.92 40.03
N THR A 196 42.10 -4.41 39.01
CA THR A 196 41.44 -5.21 37.95
C THR A 196 42.24 -5.24 36.65
N THR A 197 43.48 -4.74 36.65
CA THR A 197 44.35 -4.79 35.47
C THR A 197 44.67 -6.23 35.08
N GLY A 198 44.48 -6.57 33.81
CA GLY A 198 44.64 -7.93 33.28
C GLY A 198 43.41 -8.83 33.43
N LEU A 199 42.22 -8.28 33.72
CA LEU A 199 40.95 -9.00 33.68
C LEU A 199 40.12 -8.51 32.48
N ASN A 200 39.29 -9.37 31.87
CA ASN A 200 38.38 -8.99 30.79
C ASN A 200 37.34 -7.95 31.27
N PRO A 201 37.23 -6.77 30.63
CA PRO A 201 36.22 -5.78 31.00
C PRO A 201 34.77 -6.20 30.66
N ASN A 202 34.56 -7.11 29.71
CA ASN A 202 33.25 -7.65 29.32
C ASN A 202 33.23 -9.18 29.44
N PRO A 203 33.01 -9.71 30.64
CA PRO A 203 33.27 -11.11 30.94
C PRO A 203 32.08 -12.03 30.60
N LEU A 204 31.07 -11.52 29.90
CA LEU A 204 29.89 -12.28 29.46
C LEU A 204 30.13 -12.77 28.03
N ASP A 205 30.31 -14.07 27.89
CA ASP A 205 30.45 -14.78 26.62
C ASP A 205 29.17 -15.60 26.36
N TRP A 206 28.62 -15.52 25.15
CA TRP A 206 27.44 -16.27 24.73
C TRP A 206 27.68 -17.78 24.72
N ARG A 207 28.94 -18.23 24.60
CA ARG A 207 29.36 -19.63 24.70
C ARG A 207 29.29 -20.19 26.12
N GLN A 208 29.44 -19.35 27.15
CA GLN A 208 29.63 -19.80 28.55
C GLN A 208 28.36 -19.68 29.40
N HIS A 209 27.42 -20.62 29.22
CA HIS A 209 26.21 -20.68 30.03
C HIS A 209 26.45 -21.29 31.43
N GLY A 210 26.94 -20.48 32.37
CA GLY A 210 26.92 -20.78 33.81
C GLY A 210 28.20 -21.39 34.42
N ALA A 211 29.33 -21.28 33.72
CA ALA A 211 30.64 -21.66 34.24
C ALA A 211 31.16 -20.64 35.29
N PRO A 212 31.90 -21.10 36.31
CA PRO A 212 32.43 -20.21 37.34
C PRO A 212 33.60 -19.35 36.83
N MET A 213 33.47 -18.03 36.91
CA MET A 213 34.43 -17.06 36.35
C MET A 213 35.60 -16.74 37.30
N ALA A 214 35.43 -16.99 38.60
CA ALA A 214 36.46 -16.73 39.62
C ALA A 214 36.24 -17.56 40.90
N TYR A 215 37.28 -17.66 41.73
CA TYR A 215 37.24 -18.43 42.98
C TYR A 215 37.71 -17.60 44.18
N TYR A 216 36.93 -17.63 45.26
CA TYR A 216 37.40 -17.17 46.57
C TYR A 216 38.36 -18.20 47.17
N VAL A 217 39.53 -17.76 47.62
CA VAL A 217 40.50 -18.63 48.31
C VAL A 217 40.43 -18.41 49.82
N SER A 218 40.02 -19.46 50.52
CA SER A 218 39.98 -19.52 51.99
C SER A 218 41.36 -19.74 52.60
N THR A 219 41.57 -19.34 53.86
CA THR A 219 42.85 -19.53 54.59
C THR A 219 43.36 -20.96 54.72
N ASN A 220 42.53 -21.97 54.44
CA ASN A 220 42.88 -23.39 54.41
C ASN A 220 43.21 -23.91 52.99
N GLY A 221 43.23 -23.04 51.99
CA GLY A 221 43.45 -23.38 50.58
C GLY A 221 42.19 -23.78 49.81
N SER A 222 41.01 -23.83 50.45
CA SER A 222 39.77 -24.19 49.75
C SER A 222 39.31 -23.08 48.81
N ARG A 223 38.93 -23.46 47.58
CA ARG A 223 38.39 -22.57 46.54
C ARG A 223 36.86 -22.60 46.54
N THR A 224 36.20 -21.45 46.40
CA THR A 224 34.73 -21.34 46.28
C THR A 224 34.38 -20.56 45.01
N PRO A 225 33.70 -21.17 44.02
CA PRO A 225 33.41 -20.54 42.73
C PRO A 225 32.38 -19.42 42.82
N PHE A 226 32.45 -18.44 41.92
CA PHE A 226 31.48 -17.36 41.73
C PHE A 226 31.55 -16.74 40.31
N MET A 227 30.48 -16.06 39.91
CA MET A 227 30.31 -15.27 38.68
C MET A 227 30.07 -13.78 38.99
N PHE A 228 30.29 -12.91 38.01
CA PHE A 228 30.04 -11.46 38.13
C PHE A 228 29.65 -10.85 36.78
N GLU A 229 28.80 -9.82 36.78
CA GLU A 229 28.20 -9.28 35.55
C GLU A 229 29.13 -8.30 34.81
N SER A 230 29.86 -7.46 35.56
CA SER A 230 30.72 -6.44 34.94
C SER A 230 31.83 -5.96 35.86
N ILE A 231 32.90 -5.44 35.24
CA ILE A 231 34.00 -4.75 35.92
C ILE A 231 33.85 -3.25 35.74
N GLN A 232 33.88 -2.50 36.85
CA GLN A 232 33.98 -1.05 36.81
C GLN A 232 35.10 -0.57 37.71
N PHE A 233 36.14 0.03 37.11
CA PHE A 233 37.40 0.32 37.82
C PHE A 233 37.91 -0.93 38.54
N ASP A 234 38.27 -0.84 39.82
CA ASP A 234 38.74 -1.98 40.63
C ASP A 234 37.61 -2.76 41.34
N THR A 235 36.37 -2.67 40.85
CA THR A 235 35.19 -3.33 41.45
C THR A 235 34.49 -4.30 40.51
N LEU A 236 34.13 -5.48 41.03
CA LEU A 236 33.24 -6.44 40.39
C LEU A 236 31.80 -6.19 40.86
N ARG A 237 30.86 -6.15 39.92
CA ARG A 237 29.43 -5.90 40.19
C ARG A 237 28.59 -7.15 40.03
N ASN A 238 27.50 -7.20 40.81
CA ASN A 238 26.51 -8.29 40.78
C ASN A 238 27.15 -9.67 40.91
N VAL A 239 28.03 -9.81 41.92
CA VAL A 239 28.63 -11.09 42.26
C VAL A 239 27.56 -12.01 42.82
N ASP A 240 27.41 -13.19 42.23
CA ASP A 240 26.32 -14.14 42.51
C ASP A 240 26.50 -14.90 43.84
N VAL A 241 27.74 -15.19 44.24
CA VAL A 241 28.09 -15.91 45.46
C VAL A 241 28.73 -14.97 46.48
N ALA A 242 28.15 -14.95 47.68
CA ALA A 242 28.65 -14.12 48.76
C ALA A 242 30.04 -14.56 49.24
N LYS A 243 30.93 -13.58 49.44
CA LYS A 243 32.29 -13.79 49.95
C LYS A 243 32.32 -14.61 51.27
N PRO A 244 33.08 -15.72 51.33
CA PRO A 244 33.35 -16.45 52.57
C PRO A 244 34.13 -15.61 53.61
N ASN A 245 33.77 -15.76 54.90
CA ASN A 245 34.35 -14.98 56.01
C ASN A 245 35.87 -15.16 56.19
N ASN A 246 36.43 -16.27 55.71
CA ASN A 246 37.82 -16.67 55.82
C ASN A 246 38.60 -16.55 54.50
N ALA A 247 38.04 -15.91 53.48
CA ALA A 247 38.76 -15.61 52.25
C ALA A 247 39.47 -14.25 52.35
N SER A 248 40.69 -14.12 51.84
CA SER A 248 41.39 -12.82 51.69
C SER A 248 41.74 -12.50 50.24
N THR A 249 41.64 -13.51 49.38
CA THR A 249 42.15 -13.52 48.03
C THR A 249 41.05 -14.03 47.10
N VAL A 250 41.01 -13.48 45.89
CA VAL A 250 40.33 -14.08 44.73
C VAL A 250 41.40 -14.56 43.78
N VAL A 251 41.24 -15.79 43.30
CA VAL A 251 41.99 -16.31 42.17
C VAL A 251 41.04 -16.29 40.99
N PHE A 252 41.49 -15.63 39.92
CA PHE A 252 40.94 -15.82 38.61
C PHE A 252 41.80 -16.87 37.93
N LEU A 253 41.17 -17.97 37.54
CA LEU A 253 41.80 -18.89 36.61
C LEU A 253 41.73 -18.20 35.25
N ASN A 254 42.85 -18.14 34.54
CA ASN A 254 42.90 -17.57 33.21
C ASN A 254 42.36 -18.60 32.22
N PHE A 255 41.11 -19.01 32.40
CA PHE A 255 40.35 -19.66 31.34
C PHE A 255 40.44 -18.75 30.08
N SER A 256 40.10 -19.21 28.89
CA SER A 256 40.21 -18.39 27.66
C SER A 256 39.21 -17.19 27.59
N TRP A 257 38.69 -16.73 28.74
CA TRP A 257 37.73 -15.63 28.93
C TRP A 257 38.33 -14.23 28.81
N CYS A 258 39.63 -14.07 28.51
CA CYS A 258 40.18 -12.75 28.11
C CYS A 258 40.06 -12.46 26.61
N TRP A 259 39.41 -13.36 25.86
CA TRP A 259 39.02 -13.12 24.49
C TRP A 259 38.16 -11.85 24.32
N ASN A 260 38.49 -11.07 23.31
CA ASN A 260 37.72 -9.92 22.88
C ASN A 260 37.28 -10.11 21.43
N ALA A 261 36.00 -10.46 21.27
CA ALA A 261 35.31 -10.66 19.98
C ALA A 261 35.24 -9.42 19.08
N THR A 262 35.80 -8.27 19.48
CA THR A 262 35.76 -7.07 18.64
C THR A 262 36.74 -7.23 17.49
N ALA A 263 36.27 -7.16 16.24
CA ALA A 263 37.09 -7.17 15.03
C ALA A 263 38.37 -6.32 15.16
N GLY A 264 39.53 -6.97 15.07
CA GLY A 264 40.85 -6.34 15.18
C GLY A 264 41.36 -6.10 16.61
N ALA A 265 40.73 -6.69 17.62
CA ALA A 265 41.26 -6.75 18.97
C ALA A 265 42.59 -7.54 19.00
N PHE A 266 43.50 -7.12 19.89
CA PHE A 266 44.76 -7.80 20.10
C PHE A 266 44.63 -8.68 21.34
N ASN A 267 44.31 -9.96 21.15
CA ASN A 267 44.25 -10.94 22.23
C ASN A 267 45.68 -11.38 22.55
N GLU A 268 46.04 -11.43 23.84
CA GLU A 268 47.39 -11.88 24.22
C GLU A 268 47.51 -13.41 24.00
N PRO A 269 48.69 -13.95 23.61
CA PRO A 269 48.80 -15.36 23.24
C PRO A 269 48.48 -16.38 24.33
N HIS A 270 48.42 -15.99 25.60
CA HIS A 270 48.12 -16.88 26.73
C HIS A 270 46.65 -16.81 27.15
N CYS A 271 45.83 -16.11 26.37
CA CYS A 271 44.45 -15.81 26.72
C CYS A 271 43.45 -16.49 25.82
N ASP A 272 43.88 -17.01 24.66
CA ASP A 272 42.96 -17.48 23.64
C ASP A 272 43.65 -18.08 22.41
N ASP A 273 44.28 -19.25 22.54
CA ASP A 273 44.54 -20.08 21.37
C ASP A 273 43.31 -20.91 20.96
N ASP A 274 42.37 -21.12 21.88
CA ASP A 274 41.11 -21.85 21.64
C ASP A 274 40.13 -21.14 20.72
N TYR A 275 40.05 -19.81 20.74
CA TYR A 275 39.09 -19.04 19.95
C TYR A 275 39.79 -18.12 18.93
N VAL A 276 40.90 -18.60 18.35
CA VAL A 276 41.52 -17.95 17.19
C VAL A 276 40.46 -17.74 16.11
N ASP A 277 40.20 -16.47 15.83
CA ASP A 277 39.22 -15.96 14.88
C ASP A 277 39.97 -15.14 13.83
N THR A 278 40.17 -15.74 12.65
CA THR A 278 41.04 -15.21 11.60
C THR A 278 40.42 -14.02 10.86
N ASP A 279 39.09 -13.92 10.75
CA ASP A 279 38.39 -12.84 10.04
C ASP A 279 37.67 -11.83 10.95
N GLY A 280 37.53 -12.13 12.23
CA GLY A 280 37.08 -11.22 13.26
C GLY A 280 35.56 -11.07 13.35
N ASP A 281 34.79 -12.05 12.90
CA ASP A 281 33.32 -12.03 12.96
C ASP A 281 32.74 -12.55 14.29
N GLY A 282 33.60 -13.12 15.13
CA GLY A 282 33.27 -13.65 16.44
C GLY A 282 33.02 -15.15 16.50
N LEU A 283 33.19 -15.90 15.40
CA LEU A 283 33.32 -17.37 15.41
C LEU A 283 34.81 -17.77 15.43
N ALA A 284 35.14 -18.86 16.12
CA ALA A 284 36.50 -19.38 16.08
C ALA A 284 36.71 -20.24 14.83
N ASP A 285 37.92 -20.23 14.26
CA ASP A 285 38.26 -20.93 13.03
C ASP A 285 37.86 -22.43 13.06
N TRP A 286 37.98 -23.08 14.24
CA TRP A 286 37.58 -24.47 14.43
C TRP A 286 36.06 -24.65 14.53
N GLU A 287 35.32 -23.68 15.11
CA GLU A 287 33.85 -23.73 15.20
C GLU A 287 33.23 -23.73 13.81
N GLU A 288 33.81 -22.93 12.93
CA GLU A 288 33.44 -22.83 11.53
C GLU A 288 33.85 -24.08 10.74
N PHE A 289 35.09 -24.56 10.94
CA PHE A 289 35.61 -25.74 10.25
C PHE A 289 34.85 -27.02 10.61
N LEU A 290 34.47 -27.18 11.88
CA LEU A 290 33.76 -28.36 12.38
C LEU A 290 32.24 -28.23 12.29
N ALA A 291 31.72 -27.07 11.90
CA ALA A 291 30.29 -26.75 11.98
C ALA A 291 29.71 -27.04 13.36
N THR A 292 30.39 -26.58 14.41
CA THR A 292 30.02 -26.81 15.82
C THR A 292 28.57 -26.40 16.09
N TRP A 293 28.12 -25.33 15.44
CA TRP A 293 26.78 -24.77 15.55
C TRP A 293 25.81 -25.22 14.44
N GLY A 294 26.17 -26.27 13.70
CA GLY A 294 25.29 -26.92 12.72
C GLY A 294 25.49 -26.46 11.26
N TYR A 295 26.20 -25.37 11.03
CA TYR A 295 26.50 -24.83 9.71
C TYR A 295 28.01 -24.67 9.50
N LEU A 296 28.48 -24.92 8.27
CA LEU A 296 29.86 -24.68 7.87
C LEU A 296 29.98 -23.25 7.37
N SER A 297 30.96 -22.51 7.87
CA SER A 297 31.39 -21.21 7.34
C SER A 297 32.88 -21.25 6.98
N LEU A 298 33.39 -20.16 6.40
CA LEU A 298 34.77 -20.02 5.94
C LEU A 298 35.56 -19.15 6.94
N PRO A 299 36.59 -19.70 7.61
CA PRO A 299 37.39 -18.99 8.62
C PRO A 299 38.21 -17.77 8.16
N ASN A 300 37.99 -17.29 6.96
CA ASN A 300 38.71 -16.14 6.42
C ASN A 300 37.78 -15.12 5.77
N MET A 301 36.48 -15.28 5.97
CA MET A 301 35.41 -14.47 5.43
C MET A 301 34.33 -14.31 6.49
N SER A 302 34.26 -13.13 7.08
CA SER A 302 33.24 -12.74 8.06
C SER A 302 31.78 -12.79 7.56
N ASP A 303 31.57 -13.11 6.30
CA ASP A 303 30.29 -13.21 5.59
C ASP A 303 30.61 -14.19 4.44
N THR A 304 30.38 -15.47 4.72
CA THR A 304 30.85 -16.59 3.91
C THR A 304 30.19 -16.62 2.53
N ASP A 305 28.91 -16.26 2.44
CA ASP A 305 28.13 -16.30 1.20
C ASP A 305 27.91 -14.94 0.53
N GLY A 306 28.25 -13.84 1.22
CA GLY A 306 28.30 -12.49 0.69
C GLY A 306 26.94 -11.80 0.63
N ASP A 307 25.99 -12.19 1.48
CA ASP A 307 24.63 -11.64 1.49
C ASP A 307 24.47 -10.36 2.32
N GLY A 308 25.51 -9.97 3.06
CA GLY A 308 25.55 -8.76 3.88
C GLY A 308 25.24 -8.98 5.36
N VAL A 309 24.97 -10.22 5.78
CA VAL A 309 24.92 -10.64 7.19
C VAL A 309 26.22 -11.39 7.51
N ASN A 310 26.73 -11.28 8.74
CA ASN A 310 27.92 -12.04 9.14
C ASN A 310 27.54 -13.42 9.69
N ASP A 311 28.49 -14.35 9.66
CA ASP A 311 28.22 -15.77 9.92
C ASP A 311 27.75 -16.00 11.38
N LEU A 312 28.28 -15.23 12.34
CA LEU A 312 27.86 -15.27 13.74
C LEU A 312 26.39 -14.83 13.91
N ASP A 313 26.01 -13.70 13.32
CA ASP A 313 24.65 -13.16 13.39
C ASP A 313 23.64 -14.13 12.79
N GLU A 314 24.04 -14.86 11.75
CA GLU A 314 23.19 -15.91 11.19
C GLU A 314 23.05 -17.12 12.11
N ILE A 315 24.15 -17.62 12.68
CA ILE A 315 24.11 -18.74 13.63
C ILE A 315 23.23 -18.40 14.84
N LEU A 316 23.34 -17.19 15.38
CA LEU A 316 22.53 -16.73 16.51
C LEU A 316 21.04 -16.60 16.17
N ASN A 317 20.70 -16.47 14.88
CA ASN A 317 19.33 -16.39 14.37
C ASN A 317 18.86 -17.69 13.69
N ASP A 318 19.59 -18.80 13.88
CA ASP A 318 19.30 -20.13 13.29
C ASP A 318 19.30 -20.15 11.74
N THR A 319 19.95 -19.18 11.08
CA THR A 319 20.14 -19.07 9.62
C THR A 319 21.48 -19.67 9.16
N ASN A 320 21.71 -19.85 7.84
CA ASN A 320 22.83 -20.66 7.32
C ASN A 320 23.84 -19.79 6.56
N PRO A 321 25.05 -19.56 7.11
CA PRO A 321 26.07 -18.69 6.53
C PRO A 321 26.66 -19.06 5.18
N SER A 322 26.28 -20.24 4.67
CA SER A 322 26.71 -20.73 3.37
C SER A 322 25.63 -20.62 2.29
N ILE A 323 24.47 -20.04 2.62
CA ILE A 323 23.30 -19.90 1.76
C ILE A 323 22.76 -18.47 1.83
N ALA A 324 23.18 -17.64 0.87
CA ALA A 324 22.83 -16.22 0.82
C ALA A 324 21.33 -15.89 0.82
N CYS A 325 20.48 -16.85 0.44
CA CYS A 325 19.03 -16.66 0.49
C CYS A 325 18.44 -16.84 1.90
N ASN A 326 19.20 -17.40 2.84
CA ASN A 326 18.73 -17.87 4.14
C ASN A 326 19.24 -16.96 5.25
N ASN A 327 18.80 -15.71 5.27
CA ASN A 327 19.06 -14.74 6.33
C ASN A 327 17.77 -13.95 6.69
N LEU A 328 17.84 -13.10 7.72
CA LEU A 328 16.72 -12.29 8.23
C LEU A 328 16.88 -10.78 7.99
N LEU A 329 17.80 -10.36 7.10
CA LEU A 329 18.02 -8.95 6.81
C LEU A 329 16.94 -8.43 5.87
N ASP A 330 15.95 -7.74 6.42
CA ASP A 330 14.80 -7.15 5.73
C ASP A 330 14.74 -5.65 6.07
N SER A 331 14.95 -4.78 5.08
CA SER A 331 15.15 -3.34 5.31
C SER A 331 13.86 -2.50 5.21
N ASP A 332 12.90 -2.93 4.40
CA ASP A 332 11.61 -2.25 4.22
C ASP A 332 10.45 -2.98 4.94
N GLY A 333 10.70 -4.16 5.49
CA GLY A 333 9.80 -4.87 6.40
C GLY A 333 8.67 -5.59 5.69
N ASP A 334 8.80 -5.89 4.40
CA ASP A 334 7.78 -6.54 3.58
C ASP A 334 7.74 -8.07 3.77
N GLY A 335 8.72 -8.63 4.47
CA GLY A 335 8.86 -10.06 4.74
C GLY A 335 9.78 -10.81 3.77
N LEU A 336 10.42 -10.13 2.82
CA LEU A 336 11.52 -10.63 2.02
C LEU A 336 12.86 -10.12 2.58
N ASN A 337 13.90 -10.94 2.48
CA ASN A 337 15.23 -10.45 2.83
C ASN A 337 15.89 -9.75 1.63
N ASN A 338 16.73 -8.76 1.92
CA ASN A 338 17.38 -7.91 0.93
C ASN A 338 18.09 -8.69 -0.20
N TYR A 339 18.68 -9.84 0.12
CA TYR A 339 19.39 -10.66 -0.87
C TYR A 339 18.41 -11.37 -1.82
N PHE A 340 17.30 -11.87 -1.28
CA PHE A 340 16.21 -12.47 -2.04
C PHE A 340 15.64 -11.46 -3.04
N GLU A 341 15.52 -10.19 -2.68
CA GLU A 341 14.95 -9.16 -3.54
C GLU A 341 15.92 -8.72 -4.64
N ASN A 342 17.20 -8.57 -4.27
CA ASN A 342 18.24 -8.07 -5.15
C ASN A 342 18.82 -9.16 -6.08
N THR A 343 18.32 -10.40 -6.01
CA THR A 343 18.78 -11.50 -6.85
C THR A 343 17.64 -12.44 -7.25
N THR A 344 17.65 -12.91 -8.50
CA THR A 344 16.66 -13.92 -8.92
C THR A 344 17.17 -15.34 -8.65
N GLY A 345 16.28 -16.24 -8.26
CA GLY A 345 16.57 -17.68 -8.20
C GLY A 345 16.84 -18.23 -6.81
N CYS A 346 16.52 -17.45 -5.77
CA CYS A 346 16.40 -17.97 -4.42
C CYS A 346 15.20 -18.92 -4.30
N PRO A 347 15.33 -20.06 -3.62
CA PRO A 347 14.17 -20.91 -3.35
C PRO A 347 13.14 -20.17 -2.48
N LEU A 348 11.86 -20.19 -2.88
CA LEU A 348 10.74 -19.54 -2.18
C LEU A 348 10.53 -20.07 -0.73
N ILE A 349 11.21 -21.16 -0.35
CA ILE A 349 11.19 -21.66 1.02
C ILE A 349 11.85 -20.70 2.00
N PHE A 350 12.82 -19.89 1.55
CA PHE A 350 13.58 -19.00 2.42
C PHE A 350 12.92 -17.64 2.65
N GLY A 351 12.08 -17.16 1.71
CA GLY A 351 11.26 -15.96 1.92
C GLY A 351 9.92 -16.26 2.61
N MET A 352 9.19 -17.32 2.20
CA MET A 352 7.75 -17.43 2.51
C MET A 352 7.23 -18.83 2.83
N GLY A 353 8.12 -19.80 3.03
CA GLY A 353 7.70 -21.17 3.34
C GLY A 353 6.98 -21.89 2.18
N GLY A 354 7.58 -21.87 0.98
CA GLY A 354 7.08 -22.56 -0.22
C GLY A 354 7.57 -24.00 -0.45
N ASN A 355 7.13 -24.61 -1.56
CA ASN A 355 7.42 -26.00 -1.97
C ASN A 355 8.77 -26.16 -2.73
N GLY A 356 9.74 -25.28 -2.49
CA GLY A 356 11.08 -25.32 -3.09
C GLY A 356 11.15 -24.90 -4.57
N THR A 357 10.18 -24.14 -5.09
CA THR A 357 10.30 -23.44 -6.38
C THR A 357 11.28 -22.27 -6.27
N LEU A 358 11.85 -21.83 -7.39
CA LEU A 358 12.77 -20.70 -7.44
C LEU A 358 12.01 -19.43 -7.74
N ASP A 359 12.44 -18.34 -7.13
CA ASP A 359 12.07 -16.99 -7.52
C ASP A 359 12.50 -16.68 -8.99
N THR A 360 11.69 -15.86 -9.66
CA THR A 360 11.91 -15.34 -11.02
C THR A 360 11.78 -13.82 -11.15
N TYR A 361 11.37 -13.10 -10.10
CA TYR A 361 11.14 -11.66 -10.11
C TYR A 361 12.24 -10.92 -9.35
N TYR A 362 12.38 -9.63 -9.61
CA TYR A 362 13.39 -8.79 -8.96
C TYR A 362 12.67 -7.57 -8.39
N THR A 363 12.82 -7.38 -7.08
CA THR A 363 12.15 -6.34 -6.28
C THR A 363 13.19 -5.39 -5.66
N MET A 364 12.75 -4.24 -5.18
CA MET A 364 13.61 -3.22 -4.61
C MET A 364 13.68 -3.37 -3.09
N TRP A 365 14.82 -3.86 -2.58
CA TRP A 365 15.12 -4.09 -1.15
C TRP A 365 14.88 -2.95 -0.14
N ASN A 366 14.49 -1.76 -0.61
CA ASN A 366 14.28 -0.59 0.22
C ASN A 366 12.90 0.04 0.00
N VAL A 367 12.01 -0.66 -0.69
CA VAL A 367 10.68 -0.22 -1.09
C VAL A 367 9.74 -1.41 -0.90
N THR A 368 8.78 -1.28 0.02
CA THR A 368 7.85 -2.35 0.37
C THR A 368 7.01 -2.86 -0.80
N ASP A 369 6.79 -2.04 -1.83
CA ASP A 369 6.00 -2.33 -3.02
C ASP A 369 6.76 -1.81 -4.26
N THR A 370 7.32 -2.73 -5.05
CA THR A 370 8.23 -2.40 -6.16
C THR A 370 7.49 -1.84 -7.37
N ASP A 371 6.30 -2.34 -7.66
CA ASP A 371 5.52 -1.95 -8.84
C ASP A 371 4.39 -0.97 -8.56
N ASN A 372 4.22 -0.64 -7.29
CA ASN A 372 3.36 0.40 -6.76
C ASN A 372 1.86 0.09 -6.93
N GLY A 373 1.50 -1.19 -6.89
CA GLY A 373 0.14 -1.70 -7.03
C GLY A 373 -0.68 -1.79 -5.74
N GLY A 374 -0.06 -1.59 -4.58
CA GLY A 374 -0.74 -1.57 -3.28
C GLY A 374 -0.58 -2.84 -2.46
N VAL A 375 -0.04 -3.90 -3.04
CA VAL A 375 0.33 -5.12 -2.34
C VAL A 375 1.84 -5.12 -2.17
N GLY A 376 2.31 -5.32 -0.94
CA GLY A 376 3.76 -5.41 -0.73
C GLY A 376 4.35 -6.60 -1.48
N ASP A 377 5.59 -6.46 -1.97
CA ASP A 377 6.27 -7.45 -2.82
C ASP A 377 6.21 -8.85 -2.18
N GLY A 378 6.39 -8.89 -0.86
CA GLY A 378 6.24 -10.08 -0.06
C GLY A 378 4.87 -10.78 -0.23
N GLN A 379 3.78 -10.04 -0.04
CA GLN A 379 2.43 -10.60 -0.11
C GLN A 379 2.10 -11.10 -1.53
N GLU A 380 2.59 -10.44 -2.56
CA GLU A 380 2.40 -10.85 -3.96
C GLU A 380 3.02 -12.21 -4.30
N TYR A 381 4.19 -12.55 -3.75
CA TYR A 381 4.75 -13.90 -3.90
C TYR A 381 3.87 -14.97 -3.26
N VAL A 382 3.15 -14.65 -2.17
CA VAL A 382 2.18 -15.57 -1.53
C VAL A 382 0.96 -15.76 -2.43
N ASP A 383 0.50 -14.67 -3.04
CA ASP A 383 -0.69 -14.64 -3.88
C ASP A 383 -0.42 -15.13 -5.32
N GLY A 384 0.85 -15.18 -5.71
CA GLY A 384 1.32 -15.62 -7.02
C GLY A 384 1.15 -14.58 -8.12
N THR A 385 1.09 -13.30 -7.74
CA THR A 385 1.04 -12.12 -8.62
C THR A 385 2.47 -11.68 -8.97
N ASN A 386 2.65 -10.62 -9.76
CA ASN A 386 3.97 -10.22 -10.26
C ASN A 386 4.47 -8.93 -9.60
N PRO A 387 5.32 -9.05 -8.56
CA PRO A 387 5.75 -7.89 -7.77
C PRO A 387 6.72 -6.96 -8.48
N GLN A 388 7.22 -7.32 -9.66
CA GLN A 388 8.26 -6.52 -10.30
C GLN A 388 7.72 -5.30 -11.05
N ASN A 389 6.56 -5.43 -11.72
CA ASN A 389 6.11 -4.43 -12.69
C ASN A 389 4.67 -4.61 -13.22
N ASN A 390 3.76 -5.24 -12.49
CA ASN A 390 2.40 -5.46 -12.93
C ASN A 390 1.34 -5.26 -11.83
N SER A 391 1.24 -4.03 -11.32
CA SER A 391 0.23 -3.58 -10.35
C SER A 391 -1.24 -3.93 -10.65
N ALA A 392 -1.55 -4.31 -11.89
CA ALA A 392 -2.90 -4.71 -12.29
C ALA A 392 -3.23 -6.18 -11.96
N ASP A 393 -2.24 -7.01 -11.57
CA ASP A 393 -2.48 -8.38 -11.13
C ASP A 393 -2.49 -8.56 -9.61
N ASP A 394 -2.21 -7.49 -8.86
CA ASP A 394 -2.33 -7.38 -7.42
C ASP A 394 -3.66 -7.93 -6.91
N LEU A 395 -3.54 -8.88 -5.98
CA LEU A 395 -4.67 -9.34 -5.19
C LEU A 395 -4.68 -8.49 -3.92
N ASN A 396 -5.27 -7.30 -4.03
CA ASN A 396 -5.35 -6.34 -2.95
C ASN A 396 -5.86 -6.99 -1.63
N PRO A 397 -5.39 -6.50 -0.47
CA PRO A 397 -5.93 -6.87 0.84
C PRO A 397 -7.43 -6.60 0.93
N LEU A 398 -7.99 -6.85 2.12
CA LEU A 398 -9.37 -6.48 2.41
C LEU A 398 -9.62 -5.00 2.02
N ASP A 399 -10.51 -4.82 1.04
CA ASP A 399 -11.10 -3.56 0.61
C ASP A 399 -12.61 -3.71 0.91
N THR A 400 -13.03 -3.10 2.01
CA THR A 400 -14.32 -3.37 2.65
C THR A 400 -15.47 -2.69 1.92
N ASP A 401 -15.26 -1.51 1.35
CA ASP A 401 -16.26 -0.75 0.62
C ASP A 401 -16.09 -0.81 -0.90
N GLY A 402 -15.00 -1.40 -1.41
CA GLY A 402 -14.84 -1.81 -2.79
C GLY A 402 -14.62 -0.66 -3.76
N ASP A 403 -14.05 0.45 -3.30
CA ASP A 403 -13.82 1.66 -4.08
C ASP A 403 -12.47 1.66 -4.84
N GLY A 404 -11.60 0.69 -4.53
CA GLY A 404 -10.29 0.51 -5.14
C GLY A 404 -9.10 0.84 -4.22
N ILE A 405 -9.31 1.45 -3.05
CA ILE A 405 -8.27 1.68 -2.05
C ILE A 405 -8.36 0.59 -0.95
N PRO A 406 -7.27 -0.12 -0.62
CA PRO A 406 -7.31 -1.10 0.46
C PRO A 406 -7.51 -0.47 1.86
N ASP A 407 -8.24 -1.14 2.76
CA ASP A 407 -8.56 -0.65 4.13
C ASP A 407 -7.31 -0.14 4.89
N THR A 408 -6.15 -0.78 4.68
CA THR A 408 -4.89 -0.43 5.35
C THR A 408 -4.29 0.88 4.83
N ILE A 409 -4.47 1.18 3.54
CA ILE A 409 -4.01 2.41 2.91
C ILE A 409 -4.93 3.56 3.31
N GLU A 410 -6.24 3.35 3.27
CA GLU A 410 -7.23 4.33 3.71
C GLU A 410 -6.98 4.80 5.14
N GLN A 411 -6.66 3.88 6.06
CA GLN A 411 -6.28 4.22 7.42
C GLN A 411 -4.98 5.04 7.51
N GLN A 412 -4.07 4.91 6.55
CA GLN A 412 -2.83 5.69 6.50
C GLN A 412 -3.06 7.09 5.94
N ILE A 413 -3.82 7.22 4.85
CA ILE A 413 -4.10 8.50 4.18
C ILE A 413 -5.18 9.31 4.90
N GLY A 414 -6.13 8.64 5.55
CA GLY A 414 -7.19 9.22 6.36
C GLY A 414 -8.58 9.26 5.72
N THR A 415 -8.81 8.49 4.65
CA THR A 415 -10.17 8.23 4.11
C THR A 415 -10.92 7.21 4.99
N ASP A 416 -12.25 7.16 4.89
CA ASP A 416 -13.10 6.23 5.66
C ASP A 416 -13.27 4.92 4.90
N TRP A 417 -12.54 3.87 5.30
CA TRP A 417 -12.60 2.50 4.76
C TRP A 417 -13.94 1.76 4.80
N LEU A 418 -15.00 2.45 5.20
CA LEU A 418 -16.38 1.99 5.16
C LEU A 418 -17.26 2.89 4.27
N ASP A 419 -16.74 3.96 3.70
CA ASP A 419 -17.46 4.89 2.85
C ASP A 419 -16.65 5.13 1.56
N PRO A 420 -17.10 4.59 0.42
CA PRO A 420 -16.33 4.66 -0.82
C PRO A 420 -16.24 6.08 -1.41
N ASP A 421 -16.79 7.10 -0.75
CA ASP A 421 -16.88 8.53 -1.13
C ASP A 421 -16.86 9.33 0.19
N THR A 422 -15.66 9.52 0.76
CA THR A 422 -15.43 10.01 2.12
C THR A 422 -16.06 11.39 2.37
N ASP A 423 -16.01 12.27 1.37
CA ASP A 423 -16.54 13.63 1.49
C ASP A 423 -17.98 13.78 0.97
N GLY A 424 -18.51 12.74 0.31
CA GLY A 424 -19.85 12.71 -0.22
C GLY A 424 -20.04 13.65 -1.40
N GLY A 425 -18.99 13.95 -2.17
CA GLY A 425 -19.00 14.75 -3.40
C GLY A 425 -19.54 13.96 -4.61
N GLY A 426 -19.34 12.64 -4.61
CA GLY A 426 -20.01 11.68 -5.50
C GLY A 426 -19.11 10.94 -6.46
N VAL A 427 -17.82 11.27 -6.43
CA VAL A 427 -16.75 10.49 -7.03
C VAL A 427 -16.16 9.58 -5.94
N PRO A 428 -15.84 8.31 -6.22
CA PRO A 428 -15.23 7.46 -5.21
C PRO A 428 -13.80 7.86 -4.85
N ASP A 429 -13.37 7.65 -3.60
CA ASP A 429 -12.03 8.05 -3.14
C ASP A 429 -10.93 7.38 -3.99
N GLY A 430 -11.10 6.11 -4.36
CA GLY A 430 -10.20 5.38 -5.26
C GLY A 430 -10.07 5.97 -6.67
N GLN A 431 -11.07 6.71 -7.14
CA GLN A 431 -11.02 7.42 -8.42
C GLN A 431 -10.39 8.81 -8.25
N GLU A 432 -10.59 9.48 -7.12
CA GLU A 432 -9.95 10.76 -6.81
C GLU A 432 -8.47 10.62 -6.48
N CYS A 433 -8.09 9.53 -5.81
CA CYS A 433 -6.75 9.24 -5.33
C CYS A 433 -6.24 7.90 -5.86
N ALA A 434 -5.75 7.94 -7.11
CA ALA A 434 -5.16 6.78 -7.77
C ALA A 434 -3.92 6.25 -7.02
N PRO A 435 -3.55 4.96 -7.22
CA PRO A 435 -2.45 4.28 -6.50
C PRO A 435 -1.12 5.04 -6.46
N GLU A 436 -0.79 5.77 -7.52
CA GLU A 436 0.45 6.54 -7.62
C GLU A 436 0.58 7.69 -6.59
N TYR A 437 -0.52 8.08 -5.94
CA TYR A 437 -0.60 9.21 -5.01
C TYR A 437 -0.72 8.81 -3.54
N TRP A 438 -0.85 7.51 -3.22
CA TRP A 438 -1.08 7.03 -1.86
C TRP A 438 0.05 7.38 -0.88
N ASP A 439 1.31 7.20 -1.29
CA ASP A 439 2.50 7.54 -0.48
C ASP A 439 2.56 9.02 -0.06
N TRP A 440 1.89 9.89 -0.83
CA TRP A 440 1.92 11.33 -0.65
C TRP A 440 0.64 11.84 0.01
N GLY A 441 -0.27 10.93 0.40
CA GLY A 441 -1.56 11.25 0.99
C GLY A 441 -2.46 12.02 0.02
N CYS A 442 -2.54 11.57 -1.23
CA CYS A 442 -3.37 12.16 -2.29
C CYS A 442 -2.99 13.60 -2.67
N VAL A 443 -1.79 14.05 -2.31
CA VAL A 443 -1.29 15.38 -2.69
C VAL A 443 -0.94 15.40 -4.18
N ASP A 444 -1.43 16.43 -4.88
CA ASP A 444 -1.29 16.63 -6.34
C ASP A 444 -2.06 15.59 -7.20
N ALA A 445 -2.97 14.82 -6.61
CA ALA A 445 -3.95 14.04 -7.35
C ALA A 445 -4.93 14.95 -8.12
N ASP A 446 -5.63 14.40 -9.12
CA ASP A 446 -6.58 15.17 -9.94
C ASP A 446 -7.85 15.54 -9.16
N GLY A 447 -8.25 14.72 -8.16
CA GLY A 447 -9.30 14.99 -7.18
C GLY A 447 -8.77 15.01 -5.74
N ASN A 448 -9.63 15.33 -4.77
CA ASN A 448 -9.27 15.43 -3.37
C ASN A 448 -10.39 14.81 -2.50
N PRO A 449 -10.18 13.60 -1.92
CA PRO A 449 -11.18 12.84 -1.15
C PRO A 449 -11.78 13.52 0.11
N TRP A 450 -11.44 14.78 0.34
CA TRP A 450 -11.87 15.58 1.48
C TRP A 450 -12.45 16.96 1.06
N ASP A 451 -12.57 17.28 -0.22
CA ASP A 451 -13.21 18.51 -0.72
C ASP A 451 -14.27 18.24 -1.81
N PRO A 452 -15.56 18.15 -1.45
CA PRO A 452 -16.59 17.71 -2.39
C PRO A 452 -16.90 18.75 -3.50
N ASN A 453 -16.20 19.89 -3.51
CA ASN A 453 -16.37 20.97 -4.47
C ASN A 453 -15.51 20.82 -5.73
N ASP A 454 -14.48 19.96 -5.74
CA ASP A 454 -13.64 19.72 -6.92
C ASP A 454 -14.06 18.48 -7.73
N ASP A 455 -14.88 17.60 -7.16
CA ASP A 455 -15.56 16.49 -7.82
C ASP A 455 -16.36 16.84 -9.09
N ILE A 456 -17.52 17.49 -8.91
CA ILE A 456 -18.48 17.73 -9.98
C ILE A 456 -18.72 19.23 -10.18
N ASP A 457 -18.15 19.80 -11.25
CA ASP A 457 -18.50 21.17 -11.66
C ASP A 457 -19.90 21.22 -12.28
N ASP A 458 -20.83 21.83 -11.54
CA ASP A 458 -22.21 22.14 -11.94
C ASP A 458 -22.38 22.63 -13.40
N ASN A 459 -21.44 23.45 -13.87
CA ASN A 459 -21.51 24.15 -15.15
C ASN A 459 -20.87 23.36 -16.29
N MET A 460 -20.20 22.26 -15.98
CA MET A 460 -19.48 21.44 -16.93
C MET A 460 -20.42 20.51 -17.70
N LEU A 461 -20.20 20.40 -19.01
CA LEU A 461 -20.93 19.46 -19.87
C LEU A 461 -20.20 18.12 -19.89
N TYR A 462 -20.82 17.09 -19.31
CA TYR A 462 -20.24 15.74 -19.24
C TYR A 462 -20.48 14.94 -20.52
N PHE A 463 -21.71 14.93 -21.03
CA PHE A 463 -22.03 14.24 -22.27
C PHE A 463 -23.28 14.81 -22.97
N VAL A 464 -23.35 14.50 -24.26
CA VAL A 464 -24.53 14.77 -25.08
C VAL A 464 -25.12 13.44 -25.53
N ALA A 465 -26.35 13.16 -25.12
CA ALA A 465 -27.08 11.96 -25.52
C ALA A 465 -28.03 12.31 -26.67
N GLN A 466 -27.59 12.06 -27.91
CA GLN A 466 -28.39 12.29 -29.11
C GLN A 466 -29.28 11.08 -29.39
N ASN A 467 -30.58 11.33 -29.55
CA ASN A 467 -31.52 10.29 -29.93
C ASN A 467 -31.50 10.07 -31.46
N THR A 468 -31.37 8.81 -31.87
CA THR A 468 -31.35 8.39 -33.28
C THR A 468 -32.68 7.80 -33.76
N SER A 469 -33.63 7.63 -32.84
CA SER A 469 -34.95 7.02 -33.08
C SER A 469 -36.08 8.04 -33.04
N SER A 470 -37.27 7.70 -33.55
CA SER A 470 -38.46 8.54 -33.41
C SER A 470 -39.29 8.12 -32.18
N GLY A 471 -39.84 9.07 -31.42
CA GLY A 471 -40.82 8.77 -30.37
C GLY A 471 -40.33 8.87 -28.93
N VAL A 472 -39.14 9.44 -28.68
CA VAL A 472 -38.72 9.84 -27.33
C VAL A 472 -39.72 10.81 -26.72
N ASP A 473 -40.15 10.52 -25.50
CA ASP A 473 -40.87 11.47 -24.64
C ASP A 473 -39.86 12.25 -23.78
N PRO A 474 -39.56 13.53 -24.10
CA PRO A 474 -38.58 14.31 -23.35
C PRO A 474 -39.08 14.77 -21.97
N THR A 475 -40.35 14.51 -21.63
CA THR A 475 -40.92 14.89 -20.33
C THR A 475 -40.68 13.86 -19.24
N GLN A 476 -40.25 12.65 -19.61
CA GLN A 476 -39.85 11.62 -18.66
C GLN A 476 -38.43 11.92 -18.14
N LYS A 477 -38.21 11.79 -16.82
CA LYS A 477 -36.88 11.91 -16.24
C LYS A 477 -36.01 10.73 -16.71
N HIS A 478 -34.88 11.03 -17.34
CA HIS A 478 -33.92 10.04 -17.82
C HIS A 478 -32.83 9.83 -16.76
N TYR A 479 -32.44 8.58 -16.52
CA TYR A 479 -31.38 8.23 -15.57
C TYR A 479 -30.19 7.64 -16.30
N TRP A 480 -29.01 8.21 -16.05
CA TRP A 480 -27.72 7.86 -16.62
C TRP A 480 -26.86 7.35 -15.47
N ARG A 481 -26.75 6.03 -15.35
CA ARG A 481 -25.99 5.37 -14.29
C ARG A 481 -24.50 5.61 -14.51
N TRP A 482 -23.79 5.89 -13.43
CA TRP A 482 -22.34 5.89 -13.36
C TRP A 482 -21.86 4.72 -12.49
N HIS A 483 -22.02 4.83 -11.16
CA HIS A 483 -21.61 3.80 -10.19
C HIS A 483 -22.78 3.12 -9.49
N THR A 484 -22.64 1.85 -9.16
CA THR A 484 -23.64 1.07 -8.41
C THR A 484 -23.03 0.42 -7.17
N TYR A 485 -23.68 0.61 -6.04
CA TYR A 485 -23.24 0.08 -4.74
C TYR A 485 -24.29 -0.85 -4.15
N ASP A 486 -23.88 -2.05 -3.73
CA ASP A 486 -24.78 -3.14 -3.35
C ASP A 486 -24.46 -3.82 -2.00
N SER A 487 -23.35 -3.45 -1.36
CA SER A 487 -22.93 -3.91 -0.04
C SER A 487 -23.11 -2.81 1.01
N TYR A 488 -23.77 -3.08 2.14
CA TYR A 488 -23.92 -2.09 3.20
C TYR A 488 -22.78 -2.22 4.21
N THR A 489 -22.03 -1.15 4.42
CA THR A 489 -20.83 -1.12 5.31
C THR A 489 -21.16 -0.65 6.73
N GLN A 490 -22.39 -0.16 6.96
CA GLN A 490 -22.92 0.58 8.13
C GLN A 490 -22.78 2.10 8.03
N VAL A 491 -21.80 2.59 7.29
CA VAL A 491 -21.57 4.02 7.07
C VAL A 491 -22.15 4.45 5.73
N SER A 492 -21.95 3.63 4.71
CA SER A 492 -22.39 3.89 3.34
C SER A 492 -22.76 2.60 2.62
N TRP A 493 -22.85 2.67 1.30
CA TRP A 493 -22.95 1.49 0.44
C TRP A 493 -21.70 1.39 -0.41
N GLY A 494 -21.00 0.26 -0.27
CA GLY A 494 -19.86 -0.13 -1.08
C GLY A 494 -20.20 -1.17 -2.16
N VAL A 495 -19.19 -1.64 -2.86
CA VAL A 495 -19.25 -2.66 -3.90
C VAL A 495 -18.88 -4.03 -3.31
N ASN A 496 -19.71 -5.05 -3.49
CA ASN A 496 -19.34 -6.39 -3.09
C ASN A 496 -18.40 -7.06 -4.10
N THR A 497 -17.10 -6.79 -3.99
CA THR A 497 -16.04 -7.32 -4.88
C THR A 497 -16.06 -8.84 -5.03
N THR A 498 -16.51 -9.59 -4.02
CA THR A 498 -16.62 -11.07 -4.10
C THR A 498 -17.77 -11.57 -4.98
N LEU A 499 -18.79 -10.73 -5.21
CA LEU A 499 -19.91 -11.02 -6.10
C LEU A 499 -19.67 -10.47 -7.50
N VAL A 500 -18.94 -9.37 -7.63
CA VAL A 500 -18.69 -8.73 -8.93
C VAL A 500 -17.77 -9.62 -9.77
N GLY A 501 -18.35 -10.20 -10.82
CA GLY A 501 -17.58 -10.84 -11.88
C GLY A 501 -17.76 -10.05 -13.17
N TYR A 502 -16.70 -9.89 -13.94
CA TYR A 502 -16.75 -9.17 -15.21
C TYR A 502 -16.84 -10.12 -16.41
N THR A 503 -17.65 -9.74 -17.39
CA THR A 503 -17.73 -10.42 -18.69
C THR A 503 -17.26 -9.46 -19.78
N GLU A 504 -16.22 -9.86 -20.50
CA GLU A 504 -15.71 -9.10 -21.64
C GLU A 504 -16.81 -8.87 -22.69
N MET A 505 -16.95 -7.61 -23.09
CA MET A 505 -17.92 -7.16 -24.09
C MET A 505 -17.25 -7.09 -25.47
N TYR A 506 -18.02 -7.43 -26.50
CA TYR A 506 -17.66 -7.20 -27.90
C TYR A 506 -18.73 -6.32 -28.54
N PRO A 507 -18.45 -5.58 -29.63
CA PRO A 507 -19.48 -4.83 -30.34
C PRO A 507 -20.69 -5.72 -30.70
N GLU A 508 -21.90 -5.15 -30.60
CA GLU A 508 -23.20 -5.84 -30.69
C GLU A 508 -23.53 -6.76 -29.49
N TRP A 509 -23.00 -6.44 -28.30
CA TRP A 509 -23.33 -7.14 -27.07
C TRP A 509 -24.71 -6.72 -26.53
N SER A 510 -25.43 -7.64 -25.88
CA SER A 510 -26.78 -7.39 -25.38
C SER A 510 -27.07 -8.15 -24.09
N THR A 511 -27.86 -7.55 -23.20
CA THR A 511 -28.32 -8.18 -21.96
C THR A 511 -29.76 -7.81 -21.64
N LEU A 512 -30.48 -8.74 -21.01
CA LEU A 512 -31.81 -8.52 -20.43
C LEU A 512 -31.78 -8.51 -18.89
N GLN A 513 -30.60 -8.64 -18.29
CA GLN A 513 -30.45 -8.72 -16.85
C GLN A 513 -30.91 -7.42 -16.19
N GLY A 514 -31.90 -7.48 -15.28
CA GLY A 514 -32.34 -6.31 -14.51
C GLY A 514 -33.01 -5.21 -15.34
N VAL A 515 -33.33 -5.48 -16.60
CA VAL A 515 -34.12 -4.59 -17.46
C VAL A 515 -35.59 -5.03 -17.37
N SER A 516 -36.49 -4.05 -17.35
CA SER A 516 -37.93 -4.32 -17.33
C SER A 516 -38.40 -5.15 -18.51
N ASP A 517 -39.42 -5.98 -18.29
CA ASP A 517 -40.04 -6.75 -19.38
C ASP A 517 -40.55 -5.82 -20.50
N SER A 518 -40.38 -6.27 -21.74
CA SER A 518 -40.81 -5.55 -22.96
C SER A 518 -42.28 -5.13 -22.99
N PHE A 519 -43.13 -5.74 -22.15
CA PHE A 519 -44.51 -5.33 -21.94
C PHE A 519 -44.63 -3.89 -21.40
N PHE A 520 -43.66 -3.43 -20.62
CA PHE A 520 -43.66 -2.09 -20.02
C PHE A 520 -42.99 -1.03 -20.90
N TRP A 521 -42.41 -1.43 -22.04
CA TRP A 521 -41.74 -0.50 -22.95
C TRP A 521 -42.75 0.25 -23.80
N ASN A 522 -42.52 1.53 -24.03
CA ASN A 522 -43.37 2.33 -24.89
C ASN A 522 -43.39 1.78 -26.33
N GLY A 523 -44.53 1.20 -26.73
CA GLY A 523 -44.67 0.57 -28.06
C GLY A 523 -43.86 -0.71 -28.26
N SER A 524 -43.27 -1.30 -27.21
CA SER A 524 -42.32 -2.41 -27.29
C SER A 524 -41.06 -2.11 -28.12
N GLU A 525 -40.73 -0.83 -28.30
CA GLU A 525 -39.56 -0.37 -29.06
C GLU A 525 -38.41 -0.01 -28.11
N VAL A 526 -37.17 -0.22 -28.59
CA VAL A 526 -35.95 0.29 -27.95
C VAL A 526 -35.50 1.53 -28.69
N LEU A 527 -35.12 2.58 -27.97
CA LEU A 527 -34.69 3.84 -28.53
C LEU A 527 -33.17 3.84 -28.65
N GLY A 528 -32.64 4.19 -29.82
CA GLY A 528 -31.20 4.27 -30.07
C GLY A 528 -30.62 5.61 -29.63
N TRP A 529 -29.51 5.55 -28.91
CA TRP A 529 -28.79 6.70 -28.38
C TRP A 529 -27.34 6.69 -28.87
N THR A 530 -26.86 7.86 -29.26
CA THR A 530 -25.43 8.15 -29.44
C THR A 530 -25.01 9.06 -28.30
N ILE A 531 -24.19 8.55 -27.39
CA ILE A 531 -23.70 9.28 -26.22
C ILE A 531 -22.28 9.72 -26.56
N GLY A 532 -22.08 11.02 -26.73
CA GLY A 532 -20.76 11.61 -26.93
C GLY A 532 -20.28 12.27 -25.66
N TYR A 533 -19.26 11.71 -25.04
CA TYR A 533 -18.64 12.24 -23.82
C TYR A 533 -17.82 13.50 -24.14
N LYS A 534 -17.69 14.41 -23.17
CA LYS A 534 -17.09 15.74 -23.35
C LYS A 534 -16.23 16.07 -22.13
N SER A 535 -15.01 16.56 -22.37
CA SER A 535 -14.07 16.96 -21.32
C SER A 535 -13.91 15.84 -20.27
N ASP A 536 -14.20 16.10 -18.99
CA ASP A 536 -14.10 15.15 -17.86
C ASP A 536 -15.15 14.02 -17.89
N GLY A 537 -16.11 14.07 -18.83
CA GLY A 537 -16.91 12.89 -19.14
C GLY A 537 -16.14 11.81 -19.92
N ILE A 538 -14.94 12.10 -20.43
CA ILE A 538 -14.09 11.13 -21.14
C ILE A 538 -13.35 10.28 -20.11
N MET A 539 -13.83 9.05 -19.94
CA MET A 539 -13.31 8.09 -18.96
C MET A 539 -12.15 7.27 -19.52
N GLY A 540 -11.19 6.96 -18.65
CA GLY A 540 -9.98 6.20 -18.93
C GLY A 540 -10.04 4.72 -18.49
N PRO A 541 -8.93 3.98 -18.66
CA PRO A 541 -8.78 2.64 -18.10
C PRO A 541 -8.95 2.66 -16.57
N GLY A 542 -9.69 1.71 -16.02
CA GLY A 542 -10.03 1.64 -14.58
C GLY A 542 -11.38 2.26 -14.24
N ASP A 543 -11.91 3.17 -15.06
CA ASP A 543 -13.16 3.88 -14.79
C ASP A 543 -14.41 3.12 -15.25
N GLU A 544 -15.56 3.49 -14.67
CA GLU A 544 -16.88 3.00 -15.06
C GLU A 544 -17.58 3.94 -16.05
N LEU A 545 -18.10 3.39 -17.16
CA LEU A 545 -18.71 4.15 -18.24
C LEU A 545 -20.15 4.58 -17.93
N ILE A 546 -20.48 5.87 -18.08
CA ILE A 546 -21.86 6.36 -17.93
C ILE A 546 -22.78 5.84 -19.03
N ALA A 547 -23.90 5.20 -18.67
CA ALA A 547 -24.88 4.68 -19.62
C ALA A 547 -26.33 4.80 -19.10
N PRO A 548 -27.36 4.77 -19.98
CA PRO A 548 -28.75 4.70 -19.54
C PRO A 548 -28.97 3.50 -18.62
N TYR A 549 -29.63 3.72 -17.48
CA TYR A 549 -29.78 2.72 -16.41
C TYR A 549 -30.38 1.38 -16.90
N ASN A 550 -31.26 1.44 -17.90
CA ASN A 550 -32.00 0.30 -18.46
C ASN A 550 -31.53 -0.10 -19.87
N THR A 551 -30.26 0.15 -20.21
CA THR A 551 -29.67 -0.24 -21.50
C THR A 551 -29.81 -1.74 -21.79
N VAL A 552 -30.20 -2.07 -23.03
CA VAL A 552 -30.42 -3.44 -23.52
C VAL A 552 -29.32 -3.89 -24.47
N ASN A 553 -28.96 -3.05 -25.45
CA ASN A 553 -27.96 -3.39 -26.47
C ASN A 553 -26.84 -2.34 -26.49
N PHE A 554 -25.61 -2.83 -26.58
CA PHE A 554 -24.37 -2.09 -26.74
C PHE A 554 -23.84 -2.36 -28.15
N THR A 555 -24.21 -1.49 -29.08
CA THR A 555 -24.01 -1.74 -30.52
C THR A 555 -22.56 -1.54 -30.94
N ALA A 556 -21.93 -0.45 -30.51
CA ALA A 556 -20.53 -0.15 -30.76
C ALA A 556 -20.05 0.97 -29.80
N TRP A 557 -18.74 1.19 -29.77
CA TRP A 557 -18.10 2.33 -29.13
C TRP A 557 -16.94 2.84 -30.00
N LEU A 558 -16.62 4.12 -29.91
CA LEU A 558 -15.51 4.74 -30.65
C LEU A 558 -14.26 4.81 -29.77
N ASP A 559 -13.46 3.75 -29.85
CA ASP A 559 -12.00 3.69 -29.82
C ASP A 559 -11.68 2.21 -30.04
N SER A 560 -10.95 1.85 -31.10
CA SER A 560 -10.79 0.44 -31.48
C SER A 560 -9.89 -0.37 -30.53
N TRP A 561 -9.21 0.30 -29.61
CA TRP A 561 -8.37 -0.32 -28.59
C TRP A 561 -9.00 -0.29 -27.20
N ALA A 562 -10.18 0.32 -27.01
CA ALA A 562 -10.88 0.25 -25.73
C ALA A 562 -11.59 -1.11 -25.57
N GLY A 563 -11.14 -1.90 -24.59
CA GLY A 563 -11.86 -3.06 -24.06
C GLY A 563 -12.90 -2.63 -23.02
N LEU A 564 -14.09 -3.24 -23.06
CA LEU A 564 -15.17 -2.99 -22.09
C LEU A 564 -15.56 -4.30 -21.40
N ASN A 565 -15.81 -4.22 -20.10
CA ASN A 565 -16.11 -5.35 -19.23
C ASN A 565 -17.44 -5.09 -18.50
N PHE A 566 -18.45 -5.94 -18.75
CA PHE A 566 -19.76 -5.80 -18.11
C PHE A 566 -19.79 -6.51 -16.77
N SER A 567 -20.19 -5.81 -15.71
CA SER A 567 -20.41 -6.42 -14.39
C SER A 567 -21.63 -7.35 -14.41
N ASN A 568 -21.41 -8.59 -13.98
CA ASN A 568 -22.42 -9.65 -13.95
C ASN A 568 -23.54 -9.41 -12.93
N PHE A 569 -23.49 -8.38 -12.08
CA PHE A 569 -24.50 -8.13 -11.05
C PHE A 569 -24.94 -6.66 -11.01
N THR A 570 -23.97 -5.74 -10.97
CA THR A 570 -24.25 -4.31 -10.84
C THR A 570 -24.69 -3.67 -12.15
N ARG A 571 -24.28 -4.25 -13.29
CA ARG A 571 -24.48 -3.75 -14.67
C ARG A 571 -23.63 -2.52 -14.99
N ASP A 572 -22.60 -2.25 -14.21
CA ASP A 572 -21.60 -1.24 -14.52
C ASP A 572 -20.67 -1.76 -15.63
N ILE A 573 -20.02 -0.84 -16.32
CA ILE A 573 -19.23 -1.12 -17.51
C ILE A 573 -17.84 -0.59 -17.28
N LEU A 574 -16.93 -1.48 -16.92
CA LEU A 574 -15.53 -1.15 -16.65
C LEU A 574 -14.75 -0.99 -17.96
N ILE A 575 -13.93 0.04 -18.04
CA ILE A 575 -13.03 0.32 -19.16
C ILE A 575 -11.65 -0.27 -18.85
N ASP A 576 -11.07 -1.05 -19.78
CA ASP A 576 -9.85 -1.82 -19.51
C ASP A 576 -8.57 -1.21 -20.14
N GLN A 577 -8.63 -0.73 -21.38
CA GLN A 577 -7.39 -0.51 -22.18
C GLN A 577 -7.18 0.92 -22.69
N SER A 578 -8.24 1.66 -22.98
CA SER A 578 -8.17 2.99 -23.59
C SER A 578 -9.44 3.77 -23.28
N THR A 579 -9.39 5.08 -23.46
CA THR A 579 -10.55 5.95 -23.25
C THR A 579 -11.68 5.68 -24.25
N VAL A 580 -12.91 6.03 -23.86
CA VAL A 580 -14.09 5.94 -24.73
C VAL A 580 -14.70 7.32 -24.94
N ASP A 581 -14.66 7.84 -26.18
CA ASP A 581 -15.25 9.16 -26.51
C ASP A 581 -16.74 9.06 -26.91
N THR A 582 -17.18 7.92 -27.46
CA THR A 582 -18.57 7.78 -27.91
C THR A 582 -19.10 6.36 -27.71
N LEU A 583 -20.31 6.26 -27.18
CA LEU A 583 -21.04 5.02 -26.97
C LEU A 583 -22.33 4.98 -27.82
N TYR A 584 -22.57 3.85 -28.49
CA TYR A 584 -23.80 3.60 -29.24
C TYR A 584 -24.63 2.50 -28.57
N VAL A 585 -25.77 2.88 -28.00
CA VAL A 585 -26.62 1.98 -27.20
C VAL A 585 -28.09 2.06 -27.58
N THR A 586 -28.87 1.06 -27.18
CA THR A 586 -30.34 1.15 -27.22
C THR A 586 -30.95 0.90 -25.85
N ALA A 587 -31.85 1.78 -25.43
CA ALA A 587 -32.54 1.72 -24.15
C ALA A 587 -34.05 2.03 -24.32
N PRO A 588 -34.96 1.31 -23.66
CA PRO A 588 -36.39 1.57 -23.74
C PRO A 588 -36.83 2.72 -22.81
N GLN A 589 -37.96 3.36 -23.12
CA GLN A 589 -38.69 4.16 -22.13
C GLN A 589 -39.75 3.29 -21.47
N VAL A 590 -39.71 3.21 -20.13
CA VAL A 590 -40.53 2.30 -19.32
C VAL A 590 -41.67 3.07 -18.67
N PHE A 591 -42.88 2.53 -18.74
CA PHE A 591 -44.08 3.15 -18.16
C PHE A 591 -44.86 2.17 -17.29
N PHE A 592 -45.11 2.56 -16.04
CA PHE A 592 -45.93 1.80 -15.11
C PHE A 592 -47.26 2.50 -14.88
N GLY A 593 -48.35 1.88 -15.32
CA GLY A 593 -49.71 2.36 -15.04
C GLY A 593 -50.14 2.04 -13.60
N PRO A 594 -51.20 2.71 -13.07
CA PRO A 594 -51.69 2.48 -11.71
C PRO A 594 -52.02 1.02 -11.40
N GLU A 595 -52.55 0.27 -12.37
CA GLU A 595 -52.87 -1.15 -12.19
C GLU A 595 -51.63 -2.03 -11.93
N VAL A 596 -50.47 -1.63 -12.48
CA VAL A 596 -49.19 -2.33 -12.30
C VAL A 596 -48.60 -1.96 -10.94
N THR A 597 -48.56 -0.66 -10.61
CA THR A 597 -47.99 -0.17 -9.34
C THR A 597 -48.78 -0.68 -8.14
N ASP A 598 -50.11 -0.64 -8.18
CA ASP A 598 -51.01 -1.09 -7.09
C ASP A 598 -50.88 -2.60 -6.79
N ASN A 599 -50.35 -3.37 -7.74
CA ASN A 599 -50.22 -4.83 -7.67
C ASN A 599 -48.76 -5.30 -7.71
N SER A 600 -47.82 -4.40 -7.43
CA SER A 600 -46.38 -4.71 -7.38
C SER A 600 -45.98 -5.49 -6.13
N THR A 601 -44.99 -6.37 -6.29
CA THR A 601 -44.33 -7.16 -5.24
C THR A 601 -42.82 -7.06 -5.38
N ALA A 602 -42.09 -7.43 -4.32
CA ALA A 602 -40.63 -7.49 -4.34
C ALA A 602 -40.14 -8.58 -5.32
N PHE A 603 -39.12 -8.29 -6.12
CA PHE A 603 -38.54 -9.26 -7.04
C PHE A 603 -37.83 -10.40 -6.31
N THR A 604 -38.13 -11.65 -6.66
CA THR A 604 -37.63 -12.82 -5.89
C THR A 604 -36.30 -13.40 -6.38
N GLY A 605 -35.78 -12.94 -7.51
CA GLY A 605 -34.58 -13.51 -8.15
C GLY A 605 -33.24 -12.92 -7.74
N SER A 606 -33.21 -11.90 -6.87
CA SER A 606 -31.98 -11.17 -6.48
C SER A 606 -31.71 -11.29 -4.98
N SER A 607 -31.22 -12.45 -4.52
CA SER A 607 -31.06 -12.71 -3.08
C SER A 607 -30.05 -11.78 -2.38
N TYR A 608 -28.96 -11.42 -3.06
CA TYR A 608 -27.92 -10.53 -2.52
C TYR A 608 -28.45 -9.12 -2.21
N ALA A 609 -29.45 -8.66 -2.96
CA ALA A 609 -30.04 -7.33 -2.83
C ALA A 609 -30.89 -7.16 -1.56
N TYR A 610 -30.96 -8.18 -0.69
CA TYR A 610 -31.60 -8.15 0.62
C TYR A 610 -30.61 -8.13 1.79
N ASP A 611 -29.32 -8.34 1.52
CA ASP A 611 -28.35 -8.61 2.58
C ASP A 611 -28.11 -7.37 3.44
N LEU A 612 -28.03 -7.56 4.76
CA LEU A 612 -27.55 -6.56 5.70
C LEU A 612 -26.56 -7.26 6.64
N PRO A 613 -25.49 -6.58 7.08
CA PRO A 613 -24.48 -7.17 7.95
C PRO A 613 -25.07 -7.78 9.23
N ALA A 614 -24.51 -8.89 9.71
CA ALA A 614 -25.07 -9.59 10.88
C ALA A 614 -25.05 -8.75 12.18
N ASN A 615 -24.07 -7.86 12.31
CA ASN A 615 -23.95 -6.86 13.37
C ASN A 615 -25.04 -5.78 13.31
N PHE A 616 -25.57 -5.44 12.13
CA PHE A 616 -26.71 -4.53 12.00
C PHE A 616 -27.91 -5.02 12.82
N PHE A 617 -28.19 -6.32 12.82
CA PHE A 617 -29.32 -6.87 13.59
C PHE A 617 -29.13 -6.84 15.12
N ARG A 618 -27.92 -6.54 15.61
CA ARG A 618 -27.66 -6.36 17.04
C ARG A 618 -28.05 -4.96 17.50
N ASP A 619 -27.77 -3.95 16.68
CA ASP A 619 -27.82 -2.53 17.07
C ASP A 619 -28.92 -1.74 16.28
N GLY A 620 -29.30 -2.18 15.08
CA GLY A 620 -30.28 -1.55 14.15
C GLY A 620 -31.78 -1.80 14.44
N SER A 621 -32.12 -2.35 15.62
CA SER A 621 -33.53 -2.63 15.99
C SER A 621 -34.44 -1.40 16.01
N TYR A 622 -33.86 -0.21 16.20
CA TYR A 622 -34.58 1.05 16.13
C TYR A 622 -34.98 1.42 14.70
N VAL A 623 -34.05 1.31 13.74
CA VAL A 623 -34.28 1.62 12.32
C VAL A 623 -35.38 0.73 11.75
N GLU A 624 -35.39 -0.56 12.11
CA GLU A 624 -36.47 -1.48 11.75
C GLU A 624 -37.82 -1.02 12.33
N ALA A 625 -37.86 -0.62 13.61
CA ALA A 625 -39.08 -0.16 14.24
C ALA A 625 -39.64 1.12 13.60
N VAL A 626 -38.77 2.08 13.24
CA VAL A 626 -39.16 3.29 12.50
C VAL A 626 -39.70 2.93 11.12
N THR A 627 -38.98 2.10 10.36
CA THR A 627 -39.38 1.63 9.03
C THR A 627 -40.77 0.99 9.05
N GLN A 628 -41.00 0.04 9.96
CA GLN A 628 -42.29 -0.62 10.09
C GLN A 628 -43.39 0.34 10.55
N THR A 629 -43.08 1.34 11.38
CA THR A 629 -44.05 2.36 11.80
C THR A 629 -44.50 3.21 10.60
N VAL A 630 -43.56 3.69 9.78
CA VAL A 630 -43.84 4.47 8.56
C VAL A 630 -44.74 3.69 7.60
N ILE A 631 -44.42 2.41 7.34
CA ILE A 631 -45.23 1.55 6.46
C ILE A 631 -46.63 1.33 7.03
N ASN A 632 -46.74 1.07 8.34
CA ASN A 632 -48.04 0.78 8.96
C ASN A 632 -48.94 2.02 9.06
N GLU A 633 -48.37 3.20 9.30
CA GLU A 633 -49.13 4.46 9.44
C GLU A 633 -49.56 5.04 8.08
N SER A 634 -48.75 4.87 7.04
CA SER A 634 -49.10 5.27 5.66
C SER A 634 -50.22 4.42 5.06
N GLY A 635 -50.39 3.19 5.55
CA GLY A 635 -51.33 2.23 4.98
C GLY A 635 -50.84 1.66 3.64
N ALA A 636 -49.53 1.65 3.40
CA ALA A 636 -48.92 1.07 2.21
C ALA A 636 -49.15 -0.46 2.14
N PHE A 637 -49.57 -0.96 0.96
CA PHE A 637 -49.84 -2.39 0.76
C PHE A 637 -48.94 -3.01 -0.31
N SER A 638 -48.87 -2.39 -1.50
CA SER A 638 -48.01 -2.87 -2.59
C SER A 638 -46.54 -2.59 -2.30
N ALA A 639 -45.62 -3.23 -3.03
CA ALA A 639 -44.20 -2.91 -2.92
C ALA A 639 -43.94 -1.45 -3.30
N TRP A 640 -44.58 -0.95 -4.36
CA TRP A 640 -44.52 0.45 -4.78
C TRP A 640 -44.99 1.43 -3.71
N ASP A 641 -46.12 1.15 -3.05
CA ASP A 641 -46.64 2.03 -1.98
C ASP A 641 -45.67 2.12 -0.81
N LYS A 642 -44.99 1.02 -0.48
CA LYS A 642 -43.99 1.00 0.61
C LYS A 642 -42.79 1.88 0.26
N VAL A 643 -42.30 1.81 -0.98
CA VAL A 643 -41.21 2.67 -1.47
C VAL A 643 -41.61 4.14 -1.32
N LEU A 644 -42.78 4.52 -1.83
CA LEU A 644 -43.27 5.90 -1.75
C LEU A 644 -43.50 6.38 -0.32
N ALA A 645 -43.98 5.51 0.58
CA ALA A 645 -44.19 5.87 1.98
C ALA A 645 -42.87 6.18 2.72
N ILE A 646 -41.83 5.39 2.46
CA ILE A 646 -40.51 5.63 3.05
C ILE A 646 -39.86 6.87 2.42
N GLN A 647 -39.96 7.01 1.10
CA GLN A 647 -39.47 8.19 0.37
C GLN A 647 -40.11 9.48 0.90
N ASP A 648 -41.44 9.51 1.06
CA ASP A 648 -42.17 10.66 1.60
C ASP A 648 -41.75 10.99 3.04
N TYR A 649 -41.51 9.97 3.87
CA TYR A 649 -41.04 10.17 5.24
C TYR A 649 -39.66 10.83 5.32
N LEU A 650 -38.71 10.44 4.46
CA LEU A 650 -37.38 11.05 4.43
C LEU A 650 -37.41 12.47 3.85
N ILE A 651 -38.16 12.70 2.77
CA ILE A 651 -38.24 14.01 2.11
C ILE A 651 -39.04 15.02 2.94
N ASN A 652 -40.22 14.63 3.43
CA ASN A 652 -41.18 15.54 4.05
C ASN A 652 -41.30 15.38 5.57
N GLY A 653 -40.71 14.33 6.16
CA GLY A 653 -40.82 14.06 7.59
C GLY A 653 -42.22 13.66 8.02
N ASN A 654 -42.55 13.94 9.28
CA ASN A 654 -43.89 13.77 9.83
C ASN A 654 -44.21 14.89 10.85
N ALA A 655 -45.25 14.72 11.67
CA ALA A 655 -45.64 15.75 12.64
C ALA A 655 -44.60 16.03 13.75
N THR A 656 -43.65 15.11 13.99
CA THR A 656 -42.63 15.20 15.05
C THR A 656 -41.20 15.30 14.53
N THR A 657 -40.96 14.86 13.30
CA THR A 657 -39.63 14.72 12.70
C THR A 657 -39.57 15.56 11.42
N LYS A 658 -38.55 16.41 11.29
CA LYS A 658 -38.22 17.16 10.07
C LYS A 658 -36.76 16.86 9.76
N PHE A 659 -36.49 16.39 8.55
CA PHE A 659 -35.13 16.18 8.06
C PHE A 659 -34.61 17.43 7.36
N LEU A 660 -33.33 17.74 7.53
CA LEU A 660 -32.66 18.87 6.87
C LEU A 660 -31.53 18.35 5.98
N LEU A 661 -31.45 18.89 4.76
CA LEU A 661 -30.30 18.64 3.88
C LEU A 661 -29.14 19.53 4.32
N ASN A 662 -28.02 18.90 4.66
CA ASN A 662 -26.74 19.54 4.95
C ASN A 662 -25.69 18.96 3.98
N HIS A 663 -25.21 19.76 3.04
CA HIS A 663 -24.20 19.36 2.05
C HIS A 663 -22.84 19.05 2.69
N ASP A 664 -22.55 19.57 3.88
CA ASP A 664 -21.33 19.23 4.63
C ASP A 664 -21.45 17.87 5.37
N GLY A 665 -22.52 17.09 5.14
CA GLY A 665 -22.79 15.81 5.77
C GLY A 665 -23.42 15.90 7.17
N SER A 666 -23.68 14.74 7.79
CA SER A 666 -24.27 14.65 9.13
C SER A 666 -23.26 14.81 10.28
N GLY A 667 -21.97 14.85 9.96
CA GLY A 667 -20.87 14.90 10.94
C GLY A 667 -20.76 13.62 11.79
N ARG A 668 -21.14 12.46 11.23
CA ARG A 668 -20.99 11.14 11.86
C ARG A 668 -19.51 10.89 12.19
N MET A 669 -19.26 10.18 13.29
CA MET A 669 -17.92 9.71 13.68
C MET A 669 -17.97 8.25 14.11
N ASP A 670 -16.86 7.53 13.94
CA ASP A 670 -16.74 6.13 14.36
C ASP A 670 -16.73 5.92 15.89
N GLY A 671 -17.11 4.71 16.29
CA GLY A 671 -16.98 4.22 17.67
C GLY A 671 -18.08 4.68 18.63
N LEU A 672 -19.23 5.14 18.11
CA LEU A 672 -20.37 5.66 18.88
C LEU A 672 -21.40 4.57 19.28
N GLU A 673 -20.98 3.32 19.47
CA GLU A 673 -21.89 2.17 19.70
C GLU A 673 -22.96 2.07 18.60
N ALA A 674 -24.25 2.14 18.94
CA ALA A 674 -25.36 2.06 17.98
C ALA A 674 -25.42 3.28 17.03
N ASP A 675 -24.89 4.43 17.45
CA ASP A 675 -24.79 5.64 16.62
C ASP A 675 -23.61 5.59 15.63
N SER A 676 -22.83 4.49 15.61
CA SER A 676 -21.83 4.27 14.55
C SER A 676 -22.48 3.99 13.19
N ASP A 677 -23.72 3.48 13.19
CA ASP A 677 -24.51 3.19 11.99
C ASP A 677 -25.21 4.46 11.49
N ILE A 678 -25.00 4.83 10.23
CA ILE A 678 -25.51 6.09 9.66
C ILE A 678 -27.05 6.15 9.69
N ALA A 679 -27.72 5.01 9.49
CA ALA A 679 -29.18 4.97 9.46
C ALA A 679 -29.75 5.21 10.85
N HIS A 680 -29.11 4.68 11.90
CA HIS A 680 -29.45 5.02 13.27
C HIS A 680 -29.14 6.49 13.60
N TRP A 681 -27.95 6.97 13.24
CA TRP A 681 -27.48 8.34 13.50
C TRP A 681 -28.43 9.40 12.95
N ILE A 682 -28.81 9.29 11.68
CA ILE A 682 -29.70 10.26 11.03
C ILE A 682 -31.11 10.16 11.56
N LEU A 683 -31.68 8.95 11.73
CA LEU A 683 -33.07 8.80 12.14
C LEU A 683 -33.33 9.11 13.62
N ASN A 684 -32.32 8.98 14.48
CA ASN A 684 -32.47 9.17 15.93
C ASN A 684 -31.81 10.44 16.47
N THR A 685 -30.64 10.81 15.94
CA THR A 685 -29.74 11.76 16.61
C THR A 685 -29.69 13.11 15.89
N THR A 686 -29.28 13.14 14.61
CA THR A 686 -29.04 14.42 13.90
C THR A 686 -30.28 14.94 13.18
N LEU A 687 -31.05 14.05 12.55
CA LEU A 687 -32.12 14.41 11.62
C LEU A 687 -31.64 15.29 10.45
N GLU A 688 -30.35 15.25 10.12
CA GLU A 688 -29.74 15.96 9.00
C GLU A 688 -28.56 15.17 8.43
N GLY A 689 -28.27 15.41 7.15
CA GLY A 689 -27.21 14.75 6.39
C GLY A 689 -27.16 15.24 4.94
N ASN A 690 -26.20 14.77 4.15
CA ASN A 690 -26.10 15.07 2.73
C ASN A 690 -27.02 14.12 1.90
N CYS A 691 -27.13 14.37 0.59
CA CYS A 691 -27.98 13.51 -0.26
C CYS A 691 -27.50 12.07 -0.33
N ASP A 692 -26.20 11.83 -0.18
CA ASP A 692 -25.63 10.50 -0.18
C ASP A 692 -26.09 9.69 1.04
N GLU A 693 -25.90 10.25 2.23
CA GLU A 693 -26.32 9.65 3.50
C GLU A 693 -27.84 9.40 3.54
N PHE A 694 -28.66 10.33 3.02
CA PHE A 694 -30.12 10.11 2.91
C PHE A 694 -30.47 8.97 1.94
N THR A 695 -29.73 8.84 0.84
CA THR A 695 -29.89 7.73 -0.11
C THR A 695 -29.49 6.40 0.55
N THR A 696 -28.43 6.42 1.36
CA THR A 696 -27.98 5.28 2.18
C THR A 696 -29.06 4.85 3.18
N VAL A 697 -29.60 5.79 3.98
CA VAL A 697 -30.70 5.55 4.92
C VAL A 697 -31.92 4.98 4.19
N PHE A 698 -32.26 5.54 3.03
CA PHE A 698 -33.39 5.09 2.23
C PHE A 698 -33.23 3.63 1.80
N SER A 699 -32.07 3.26 1.27
CA SER A 699 -31.79 1.88 0.85
C SER A 699 -31.86 0.90 2.04
N VAL A 700 -31.33 1.26 3.21
CA VAL A 700 -31.41 0.43 4.43
C VAL A 700 -32.87 0.20 4.84
N MET A 701 -33.68 1.26 4.90
CA MET A 701 -35.11 1.17 5.24
C MET A 701 -35.88 0.30 4.22
N LEU A 702 -35.52 0.35 2.94
CA LEU A 702 -36.13 -0.48 1.92
C LEU A 702 -35.76 -1.97 2.06
N ARG A 703 -34.49 -2.30 2.34
CA ARG A 703 -34.10 -3.70 2.64
C ARG A 703 -34.85 -4.23 3.87
N LEU A 704 -35.00 -3.42 4.92
CA LEU A 704 -35.81 -3.77 6.10
C LEU A 704 -37.31 -3.90 5.81
N ALA A 705 -37.81 -3.23 4.78
CA ALA A 705 -39.17 -3.40 4.27
C ALA A 705 -39.36 -4.69 3.46
N GLY A 706 -38.28 -5.45 3.23
CA GLY A 706 -38.25 -6.66 2.41
C GLY A 706 -38.28 -6.34 0.92
N LEU A 707 -37.62 -5.26 0.50
CA LEU A 707 -37.49 -4.86 -0.90
C LEU A 707 -36.01 -4.97 -1.33
N PRO A 708 -35.72 -5.59 -2.49
CA PRO A 708 -34.36 -5.70 -3.00
C PRO A 708 -33.90 -4.35 -3.56
N THR A 709 -32.80 -3.82 -3.04
CA THR A 709 -32.32 -2.47 -3.38
C THR A 709 -30.81 -2.38 -3.57
N ARG A 710 -30.39 -1.33 -4.26
CA ARG A 710 -28.99 -0.91 -4.42
C ARG A 710 -28.91 0.62 -4.55
N LYS A 711 -27.83 1.22 -4.07
CA LYS A 711 -27.53 2.66 -4.21
C LYS A 711 -26.85 2.88 -5.57
N VAL A 712 -27.13 4.01 -6.21
CA VAL A 712 -26.56 4.36 -7.51
C VAL A 712 -26.24 5.86 -7.51
N THR A 713 -25.09 6.22 -8.09
CA THR A 713 -24.72 7.59 -8.42
C THR A 713 -24.64 7.78 -9.94
N GLY A 714 -24.81 9.01 -10.40
CA GLY A 714 -24.79 9.35 -11.82
C GLY A 714 -25.63 10.59 -12.09
N PHE A 715 -26.24 10.67 -13.27
CA PHE A 715 -26.96 11.86 -13.71
C PHE A 715 -28.44 11.57 -13.93
N ALA A 716 -29.31 12.49 -13.53
CA ALA A 716 -30.75 12.35 -13.73
C ALA A 716 -31.38 13.60 -14.36
N GLY A 717 -31.94 13.43 -15.56
CA GLY A 717 -32.51 14.49 -16.36
C GLY A 717 -31.61 14.87 -17.53
N GLY A 718 -31.28 16.16 -17.61
CA GLY A 718 -30.63 16.79 -18.76
C GLY A 718 -31.52 17.81 -19.46
N THR A 719 -30.90 18.75 -20.17
CA THR A 719 -31.60 19.79 -20.93
C THR A 719 -31.89 19.31 -22.34
N TRP A 720 -33.17 19.22 -22.70
CA TRP A 720 -33.59 18.79 -24.05
C TRP A 720 -33.44 19.91 -25.08
N THR A 721 -32.65 19.70 -26.13
CA THR A 721 -32.35 20.68 -27.19
C THR A 721 -33.29 20.57 -28.40
N GLY A 722 -34.06 19.49 -28.50
CA GLY A 722 -34.93 19.18 -29.64
C GLY A 722 -34.65 17.81 -30.26
N ASP A 723 -33.40 17.36 -30.20
CA ASP A 723 -32.93 16.05 -30.68
C ASP A 723 -31.94 15.35 -29.74
N SER A 724 -31.36 16.08 -28.77
CA SER A 724 -30.45 15.54 -27.77
C SER A 724 -30.77 16.01 -26.35
N PHE A 725 -30.26 15.27 -25.37
CA PHE A 725 -30.10 15.75 -23.99
C PHE A 725 -28.66 16.21 -23.80
N GLU A 726 -28.48 17.44 -23.34
CA GLU A 726 -27.22 17.93 -22.79
C GLU A 726 -27.24 17.73 -21.27
N VAL A 727 -26.27 16.98 -20.74
CA VAL A 727 -26.21 16.62 -19.33
C VAL A 727 -25.01 17.30 -18.68
N TYR A 728 -25.30 18.15 -17.70
CA TYR A 728 -24.33 18.97 -16.99
C TYR A 728 -24.06 18.44 -15.58
N GLY A 729 -22.99 18.89 -14.93
CA GLY A 729 -22.68 18.55 -13.53
C GLY A 729 -23.84 18.78 -12.56
N LYS A 730 -24.61 19.86 -12.76
CA LYS A 730 -25.82 20.15 -11.95
C LYS A 730 -26.91 19.07 -12.01
N ASP A 731 -26.85 18.19 -13.01
CA ASP A 731 -27.79 17.09 -13.21
C ASP A 731 -27.31 15.81 -12.48
N PHE A 732 -26.14 15.86 -11.83
CA PHE A 732 -25.62 14.79 -10.99
C PHE A 732 -26.51 14.58 -9.76
N THR A 733 -26.73 13.33 -9.39
CA THR A 733 -27.57 12.96 -8.26
C THR A 733 -27.31 11.52 -7.81
N ARG A 734 -27.86 11.17 -6.65
CA ARG A 734 -27.86 9.82 -6.10
C ARG A 734 -29.29 9.31 -6.00
N TRP A 735 -29.49 8.02 -6.28
CA TRP A 735 -30.79 7.39 -6.13
C TRP A 735 -30.67 5.95 -5.67
N VAL A 736 -31.79 5.39 -5.23
CA VAL A 736 -31.91 3.96 -4.96
C VAL A 736 -32.66 3.30 -6.11
N GLU A 737 -32.11 2.20 -6.61
CA GLU A 737 -32.83 1.32 -7.51
C GLU A 737 -33.50 0.20 -6.71
N VAL A 738 -34.80 -0.01 -6.94
CA VAL A 738 -35.59 -1.08 -6.31
C VAL A 738 -36.03 -2.08 -7.37
N HIS A 739 -35.74 -3.37 -7.17
CA HIS A 739 -36.13 -4.42 -8.11
C HIS A 739 -37.55 -4.92 -7.79
N LEU A 740 -38.48 -4.65 -8.71
CA LEU A 740 -39.89 -4.95 -8.51
C LEU A 740 -40.41 -5.96 -9.56
N GLU A 741 -41.45 -6.69 -9.21
CA GLU A 741 -42.20 -7.53 -10.13
C GLU A 741 -43.71 -7.32 -9.95
N THR A 742 -44.49 -7.63 -10.98
CA THR A 742 -45.94 -7.73 -10.83
C THR A 742 -46.33 -8.96 -10.02
N ASN A 743 -47.44 -8.91 -9.30
CA ASN A 743 -47.86 -10.07 -8.52
C ASN A 743 -48.15 -11.32 -9.40
N ALA A 744 -48.26 -12.47 -8.74
CA ALA A 744 -48.54 -13.74 -9.40
C ALA A 744 -49.85 -13.77 -10.22
N ASN A 745 -50.83 -12.90 -9.94
CA ASN A 745 -52.08 -12.83 -10.72
C ASN A 745 -51.89 -12.08 -12.05
N GLN A 746 -50.87 -11.22 -12.15
CA GLN A 746 -50.49 -10.48 -13.35
C GLN A 746 -49.33 -11.13 -14.12
N GLY A 747 -48.82 -12.27 -13.63
CA GLY A 747 -47.87 -13.10 -14.36
C GLY A 747 -46.44 -13.08 -13.83
N GLY A 748 -46.15 -12.34 -12.75
CA GLY A 748 -44.78 -12.27 -12.22
C GLY A 748 -43.81 -11.59 -13.17
N LEU A 749 -44.30 -10.64 -13.98
CA LEU A 749 -43.48 -9.89 -14.94
C LEU A 749 -42.51 -8.98 -14.20
N ASP A 750 -41.25 -9.03 -14.62
CA ASP A 750 -40.15 -8.25 -14.09
C ASP A 750 -40.31 -6.77 -14.47
N MET A 751 -40.34 -5.88 -13.48
CA MET A 751 -40.38 -4.43 -13.70
C MET A 751 -38.97 -3.85 -13.83
N GLY A 752 -37.93 -4.66 -13.65
CA GLY A 752 -36.52 -4.28 -13.64
C GLY A 752 -36.13 -3.51 -12.38
N TRP A 753 -34.92 -2.97 -12.41
CA TRP A 753 -34.45 -2.00 -11.43
C TRP A 753 -35.10 -0.63 -11.68
N VAL A 754 -35.90 -0.15 -10.73
CA VAL A 754 -36.63 1.12 -10.86
C VAL A 754 -36.00 2.19 -9.95
N PRO A 755 -35.61 3.37 -10.48
CA PRO A 755 -34.95 4.43 -9.72
C PRO A 755 -35.92 5.26 -8.86
N PHE A 756 -35.50 5.61 -7.65
CA PHE A 756 -36.22 6.46 -6.69
C PHE A 756 -35.24 7.36 -5.91
N GLU A 757 -35.53 8.67 -5.83
CA GLU A 757 -34.73 9.64 -5.09
C GLU A 757 -35.39 10.00 -3.76
N ALA A 758 -34.66 9.97 -2.65
CA ALA A 758 -35.20 10.27 -1.31
C ALA A 758 -34.49 11.43 -0.60
N CYS A 759 -33.69 12.22 -1.32
CA CYS A 759 -33.01 13.37 -0.74
C CYS A 759 -34.01 14.50 -0.41
N PRO A 760 -33.99 15.07 0.81
CA PRO A 760 -34.77 16.25 1.16
C PRO A 760 -34.43 17.44 0.28
N SER A 761 -35.35 18.39 0.13
CA SER A 761 -35.07 19.61 -0.63
C SER A 761 -34.14 20.55 0.15
N ALA A 762 -33.20 21.18 -0.57
CA ALA A 762 -32.33 22.22 -0.03
C ALA A 762 -33.14 23.40 0.56
N ALA A 763 -32.55 24.09 1.54
CA ALA A 763 -33.22 25.22 2.16
C ALA A 763 -33.36 26.38 1.18
N ALA A 764 -34.56 26.99 1.14
CA ALA A 764 -34.82 28.11 0.25
C ALA A 764 -34.04 29.36 0.70
N ILE A 765 -33.32 29.97 -0.24
CA ILE A 765 -32.54 31.20 -0.04
C ILE A 765 -33.07 32.35 -0.89
N GLU A 766 -32.79 33.57 -0.46
CA GLU A 766 -33.06 34.80 -1.20
C GLU A 766 -31.93 35.81 -1.02
N VAL A 767 -31.75 36.67 -2.03
CA VAL A 767 -30.88 37.85 -1.94
C VAL A 767 -31.74 39.05 -1.58
N VAL A 768 -31.31 39.81 -0.57
CA VAL A 768 -31.97 41.05 -0.14
C VAL A 768 -31.00 42.21 -0.03
N ASP A 769 -31.58 43.42 0.08
CA ASP A 769 -30.84 44.68 0.14
C ASP A 769 -29.89 44.82 -1.07
N GLU A 770 -30.38 44.41 -2.24
CA GLU A 770 -29.59 44.34 -3.46
C GLU A 770 -29.31 45.73 -4.04
N GLU A 771 -28.03 46.00 -4.29
CA GLU A 771 -27.55 47.16 -5.03
C GLU A 771 -26.70 46.67 -6.20
N TRP A 772 -26.96 47.17 -7.41
CA TRP A 772 -26.28 46.72 -8.62
C TRP A 772 -25.98 47.87 -9.58
N GLY A 773 -25.02 47.66 -10.47
CA GLY A 773 -24.74 48.55 -11.59
C GLY A 773 -23.58 48.08 -12.46
N PRO A 774 -23.28 48.80 -13.57
CA PRO A 774 -24.07 49.87 -14.16
C PRO A 774 -25.37 49.36 -14.80
N THR A 775 -26.25 50.24 -15.28
CA THR A 775 -27.49 49.83 -15.99
C THR A 775 -27.25 49.45 -17.47
N TRP A 776 -26.03 49.68 -17.97
CA TRP A 776 -25.61 49.34 -19.32
C TRP A 776 -24.11 49.07 -19.40
N VAL A 777 -23.70 48.21 -20.34
CA VAL A 777 -22.31 47.82 -20.57
C VAL A 777 -22.00 47.86 -22.06
N GLU A 778 -20.78 48.28 -22.40
CA GLU A 778 -20.25 48.19 -23.77
C GLU A 778 -19.44 46.91 -23.93
N ARG A 779 -19.60 46.26 -25.09
CA ARG A 779 -18.82 45.06 -25.42
C ARG A 779 -17.32 45.30 -25.51
N ASP A 780 -16.86 46.54 -25.71
CA ASP A 780 -15.44 46.91 -25.68
C ASP A 780 -14.88 47.24 -24.27
N HIS A 781 -15.69 47.01 -23.23
CA HIS A 781 -15.38 47.24 -21.81
C HIS A 781 -15.23 48.74 -21.44
N SER A 782 -15.55 49.67 -22.34
CA SER A 782 -15.39 51.11 -22.08
C SER A 782 -16.36 51.68 -21.04
N SER A 783 -17.44 50.98 -20.73
CA SER A 783 -18.43 51.32 -19.70
C SER A 783 -17.94 51.13 -18.25
N GLY A 784 -16.84 50.41 -18.04
CA GLY A 784 -16.32 50.05 -16.72
C GLY A 784 -16.91 48.76 -16.15
N SER A 785 -16.59 48.48 -14.88
CA SER A 785 -16.91 47.22 -14.20
C SER A 785 -18.37 47.10 -13.76
N ILE A 786 -18.87 45.87 -13.84
CA ILE A 786 -20.17 45.43 -13.35
C ILE A 786 -20.01 45.04 -11.89
N TRP A 787 -20.96 45.42 -11.05
CA TRP A 787 -20.97 45.09 -9.65
C TRP A 787 -22.38 44.74 -9.13
N LEU A 788 -22.42 43.84 -8.15
CA LEU A 788 -23.60 43.42 -7.43
C LEU A 788 -23.22 43.25 -5.95
N ASN A 789 -23.95 43.96 -5.10
CA ASN A 789 -23.87 43.84 -3.65
C ASN A 789 -25.24 43.40 -3.13
N GLY A 790 -25.23 42.57 -2.08
CA GLY A 790 -26.46 42.13 -1.45
C GLY A 790 -26.18 41.31 -0.21
N THR A 791 -27.24 40.82 0.41
CA THR A 791 -27.18 39.90 1.55
C THR A 791 -27.92 38.62 1.22
N LEU A 792 -27.25 37.49 1.30
CA LEU A 792 -27.82 36.16 1.15
C LEU A 792 -28.40 35.68 2.50
N ARG A 793 -29.66 35.27 2.49
CA ARG A 793 -30.34 34.76 3.70
C ARG A 793 -31.30 33.63 3.40
N PHE A 794 -31.60 32.83 4.41
CA PHE A 794 -32.62 31.80 4.33
C PHE A 794 -34.04 32.39 4.43
N VAL A 795 -34.94 31.93 3.57
CA VAL A 795 -36.33 32.44 3.48
C VAL A 795 -37.15 32.06 4.72
N GLU A 796 -36.95 30.86 5.28
CA GLU A 796 -37.78 30.32 6.37
C GLU A 796 -37.56 31.05 7.70
N ASN A 797 -36.30 31.32 8.06
CA ASN A 797 -35.91 31.84 9.38
C ASN A 797 -35.27 33.25 9.34
N MET A 798 -35.01 33.80 8.14
CA MET A 798 -34.33 35.08 7.91
C MET A 798 -32.89 35.15 8.46
N SER A 799 -32.24 34.01 8.74
CA SER A 799 -30.83 33.99 9.14
C SER A 799 -29.91 34.19 7.93
N ALA A 800 -28.74 34.76 8.17
CA ALA A 800 -27.70 34.90 7.16
C ALA A 800 -27.19 33.52 6.70
N ALA A 801 -26.83 33.42 5.42
CA ALA A 801 -26.07 32.29 4.88
C ALA A 801 -24.60 32.71 4.73
N ASP A 802 -23.76 32.26 5.67
CA ASP A 802 -22.36 32.65 5.77
C ASP A 802 -21.41 31.67 5.08
N ASN A 803 -20.25 32.16 4.65
CA ASN A 803 -19.20 31.38 4.01
C ASN A 803 -19.63 30.61 2.75
N ILE A 804 -20.60 31.15 2.00
CA ILE A 804 -21.09 30.56 0.76
C ILE A 804 -20.35 31.16 -0.43
N THR A 805 -19.84 30.33 -1.32
CA THR A 805 -19.17 30.75 -2.55
C THR A 805 -20.19 31.15 -3.62
N LEU A 806 -19.91 32.25 -4.31
CA LEU A 806 -20.81 32.90 -5.26
C LEU A 806 -20.07 33.23 -6.56
N ASN A 807 -20.68 32.90 -7.69
CA ASN A 807 -20.22 33.24 -9.03
C ASN A 807 -21.27 34.12 -9.74
N LEU A 808 -20.87 35.31 -10.17
CA LEU A 808 -21.75 36.25 -10.88
C LEU A 808 -21.54 36.13 -12.39
N TYR A 809 -22.56 35.71 -13.13
CA TYR A 809 -22.51 35.59 -14.58
C TYR A 809 -23.33 36.67 -15.27
N LEU A 810 -22.83 37.16 -16.41
CA LEU A 810 -23.59 37.98 -17.35
C LEU A 810 -24.14 37.10 -18.48
N VAL A 811 -25.44 36.86 -18.49
CA VAL A 811 -26.10 36.00 -19.49
C VAL A 811 -27.19 36.75 -20.24
N ARG A 812 -27.65 36.22 -21.37
CA ARG A 812 -28.83 36.76 -22.05
C ARG A 812 -30.07 36.59 -21.17
N SER A 813 -30.99 37.55 -21.23
CA SER A 813 -32.18 37.56 -20.37
C SER A 813 -33.13 36.35 -20.54
N ASN A 814 -33.03 35.61 -21.65
CA ASN A 814 -33.79 34.39 -21.90
C ASN A 814 -33.06 33.09 -21.48
N GLN A 815 -31.82 33.19 -21.00
CA GLN A 815 -30.97 32.08 -20.60
C GLN A 815 -30.72 32.02 -19.08
N THR A 816 -31.41 32.85 -18.29
CA THR A 816 -31.19 32.93 -16.84
C THR A 816 -31.45 31.60 -16.11
N ALA A 817 -32.36 30.77 -16.64
CA ALA A 817 -32.65 29.45 -16.10
C ALA A 817 -31.57 28.40 -16.37
N ASN A 818 -30.60 28.71 -17.24
CA ASN A 818 -29.49 27.81 -17.62
C ASN A 818 -28.20 28.13 -16.84
N VAL A 819 -28.34 28.76 -15.68
CA VAL A 819 -27.25 29.00 -14.72
C VAL A 819 -27.70 28.37 -13.39
N PRO A 820 -26.99 27.37 -12.84
CA PRO A 820 -25.84 26.69 -13.45
C PRO A 820 -26.18 25.95 -14.76
N GLY A 821 -25.16 25.60 -15.53
CA GLY A 821 -25.27 24.84 -16.78
C GLY A 821 -24.87 25.64 -18.02
N SER A 822 -25.60 25.47 -19.13
CA SER A 822 -25.15 25.90 -20.47
C SER A 822 -24.88 27.41 -20.65
N ALA A 823 -25.43 28.28 -19.80
CA ALA A 823 -25.20 29.72 -19.86
C ALA A 823 -24.11 30.20 -18.89
N ALA A 824 -23.72 29.38 -17.91
CA ALA A 824 -22.70 29.67 -16.90
C ALA A 824 -21.28 29.41 -17.42
N VAL A 825 -20.97 29.97 -18.59
CA VAL A 825 -19.65 29.81 -19.21
C VAL A 825 -18.61 30.73 -18.56
N SER A 826 -17.39 30.22 -18.37
CA SER A 826 -16.29 30.94 -17.70
C SER A 826 -16.01 32.31 -18.32
N HIS A 827 -16.12 32.45 -19.65
CA HIS A 827 -15.91 33.73 -20.33
C HIS A 827 -16.95 34.82 -19.99
N HIS A 828 -18.12 34.43 -19.48
CA HIS A 828 -19.18 35.34 -19.06
C HIS A 828 -19.17 35.58 -17.53
N LEU A 829 -18.22 34.98 -16.80
CA LEU A 829 -18.04 35.21 -15.37
C LEU A 829 -17.58 36.64 -15.13
N VAL A 830 -18.38 37.41 -14.39
CA VAL A 830 -18.12 38.80 -14.04
C VAL A 830 -17.18 38.89 -12.84
N ALA A 831 -17.50 38.15 -11.78
CA ALA A 831 -16.77 38.14 -10.51
C ALA A 831 -17.15 36.90 -9.69
N ASN A 832 -16.27 36.47 -8.80
CA ASN A 832 -16.54 35.49 -7.77
C ASN A 832 -16.27 36.08 -6.38
N GLY A 833 -16.79 35.43 -5.34
CA GLY A 833 -16.57 35.85 -3.96
C GLY A 833 -17.29 34.96 -2.96
N THR A 834 -17.15 35.24 -1.67
CA THR A 834 -17.82 34.50 -0.60
C THR A 834 -18.65 35.44 0.28
N THR A 835 -19.71 34.93 0.89
CA THR A 835 -20.51 35.69 1.87
C THR A 835 -19.78 35.80 3.20
N ASP A 836 -19.90 36.96 3.86
CA ASP A 836 -19.40 37.16 5.22
C ASP A 836 -20.34 36.55 6.30
N GLN A 837 -19.99 36.70 7.58
CA GLN A 837 -20.79 36.20 8.71
C GLN A 837 -22.21 36.78 8.80
N ASN A 838 -22.50 37.91 8.14
CA ASN A 838 -23.83 38.48 8.03
C ASN A 838 -24.53 38.11 6.72
N GLY A 839 -23.94 37.23 5.91
CA GLY A 839 -24.43 36.84 4.59
C GLY A 839 -24.19 37.92 3.53
N SER A 840 -23.48 39.00 3.84
CA SER A 840 -23.24 40.10 2.91
C SER A 840 -22.15 39.73 1.91
N PHE A 841 -22.33 40.13 0.65
CA PHE A 841 -21.35 39.93 -0.41
C PHE A 841 -21.19 41.20 -1.26
N GLN A 842 -20.01 41.33 -1.87
CA GLN A 842 -19.67 42.42 -2.80
C GLN A 842 -18.90 41.83 -3.99
N LEU A 843 -19.55 41.81 -5.15
CA LEU A 843 -18.99 41.26 -6.37
C LEU A 843 -18.77 42.41 -7.35
N ASN A 844 -17.55 42.56 -7.88
CA ASN A 844 -17.20 43.62 -8.82
C ASN A 844 -16.14 43.15 -9.81
N GLY A 845 -16.44 43.21 -11.09
CA GLY A 845 -15.53 42.77 -12.14
C GLY A 845 -16.05 43.02 -13.55
N THR A 846 -15.40 42.42 -14.53
CA THR A 846 -15.76 42.50 -15.95
C THR A 846 -15.55 41.13 -16.56
N PRO A 847 -16.52 40.58 -17.31
CA PRO A 847 -16.33 39.32 -17.98
C PRO A 847 -15.26 39.42 -19.06
N ASP A 848 -14.61 38.30 -19.39
CA ASP A 848 -13.64 38.22 -20.46
C ASP A 848 -14.27 38.54 -21.82
N ILE A 849 -15.50 38.05 -22.00
CA ILE A 849 -16.33 38.27 -23.17
C ILE A 849 -17.69 38.79 -22.71
N VAL A 850 -18.08 39.95 -23.22
CA VAL A 850 -19.45 40.46 -23.04
C VAL A 850 -20.36 39.79 -24.09
N ILE A 851 -21.52 39.33 -23.63
CA ILE A 851 -22.57 38.74 -24.46
C ILE A 851 -22.96 39.63 -25.65
N ASP A 852 -23.66 39.05 -26.63
CA ASP A 852 -24.13 39.81 -27.78
C ASP A 852 -25.08 40.96 -27.40
N PRO A 853 -25.17 42.04 -28.21
CA PRO A 853 -25.99 43.20 -27.89
C PRO A 853 -27.47 42.84 -27.69
N GLY A 854 -28.09 43.41 -26.67
CA GLY A 854 -29.45 43.08 -26.23
C GLY A 854 -29.62 43.22 -24.73
N PHE A 855 -30.71 42.66 -24.20
CA PHE A 855 -30.95 42.60 -22.76
C PHE A 855 -30.15 41.47 -22.13
N GLY A 856 -29.16 41.85 -21.34
CA GLY A 856 -28.48 40.99 -20.39
C GLY A 856 -29.20 40.90 -19.06
N ALA A 857 -28.94 39.81 -18.34
CA ALA A 857 -29.31 39.62 -16.96
C ALA A 857 -28.07 39.17 -16.18
N LEU A 858 -27.96 39.65 -14.94
CA LEU A 858 -26.98 39.10 -14.01
C LEU A 858 -27.64 37.95 -13.27
N VAL A 859 -26.94 36.81 -13.21
CA VAL A 859 -27.37 35.66 -12.43
C VAL A 859 -26.26 35.32 -11.45
N LEU A 860 -26.65 35.22 -10.18
CA LEU A 860 -25.77 34.78 -9.10
C LEU A 860 -25.89 33.26 -8.98
N HIS A 861 -24.88 32.52 -9.43
CA HIS A 861 -24.74 31.10 -9.13
C HIS A 861 -24.18 30.96 -7.72
N VAL A 862 -24.99 30.39 -6.85
CA VAL A 862 -24.65 30.05 -5.47
C VAL A 862 -24.17 28.61 -5.49
N LEU A 863 -22.95 28.34 -5.03
CA LEU A 863 -22.45 26.96 -4.89
C LEU A 863 -23.02 26.32 -3.63
N GLU A 864 -23.12 25.01 -3.64
CA GLU A 864 -23.59 24.27 -2.48
C GLU A 864 -22.59 24.30 -1.33
N ARG A 865 -23.12 24.44 -0.12
CA ARG A 865 -22.39 24.36 1.15
C ARG A 865 -23.38 24.39 2.30
N ALA A 866 -23.12 23.60 3.33
CA ALA A 866 -23.98 23.53 4.50
C ALA A 866 -25.46 23.32 4.10
N TYR A 867 -26.39 24.15 4.57
CA TYR A 867 -27.82 24.06 4.21
C TYR A 867 -28.21 24.72 2.88
N VAL A 868 -27.24 25.28 2.13
CA VAL A 868 -27.46 25.95 0.86
C VAL A 868 -27.16 24.97 -0.27
N GLY A 869 -28.15 24.74 -1.13
CA GLY A 869 -27.97 23.95 -2.35
C GLY A 869 -27.63 24.83 -3.56
N SER A 870 -26.95 24.23 -4.54
CA SER A 870 -26.52 24.92 -5.75
C SER A 870 -27.72 25.42 -6.57
N GLN A 871 -27.70 26.72 -6.90
CA GLN A 871 -28.77 27.33 -7.71
C GLN A 871 -28.36 28.67 -8.32
N GLY A 872 -28.98 29.02 -9.46
CA GLY A 872 -28.91 30.36 -10.04
C GLY A 872 -30.02 31.27 -9.53
N ILE A 873 -29.65 32.40 -8.93
CA ILE A 873 -30.56 33.47 -8.53
C ILE A 873 -30.54 34.57 -9.59
N SER A 874 -31.64 34.69 -10.32
CA SER A 874 -31.86 35.77 -11.30
C SER A 874 -32.70 36.90 -10.73
N PHE A 875 -32.50 38.12 -11.24
CA PHE A 875 -33.20 39.32 -10.79
C PHE A 875 -34.17 39.86 -11.84
N GLU A 876 -35.19 40.61 -11.40
CA GLU A 876 -36.21 41.22 -12.28
C GLU A 876 -35.66 42.35 -13.17
N TRP A 877 -34.57 42.99 -12.74
CA TRP A 877 -33.94 44.07 -13.48
C TRP A 877 -33.02 43.53 -14.59
N ARG A 878 -32.85 44.32 -15.66
CA ARG A 878 -32.08 43.95 -16.84
C ARG A 878 -30.96 44.95 -17.10
N LEU A 879 -29.84 44.43 -17.60
CA LEU A 879 -28.68 45.17 -18.06
C LEU A 879 -28.79 45.40 -19.58
N ASN A 880 -28.55 46.61 -20.04
CA ASN A 880 -28.46 46.87 -21.48
C ASN A 880 -27.03 46.60 -21.98
N VAL A 881 -26.87 45.64 -22.88
CA VAL A 881 -25.58 45.37 -23.54
C VAL A 881 -25.56 46.05 -24.90
N SER A 882 -24.56 46.90 -25.11
CA SER A 882 -24.44 47.75 -26.28
C SER A 882 -23.15 47.53 -27.07
N ASP A 883 -23.26 47.72 -28.38
CA ASP A 883 -22.12 47.69 -29.31
C ASP A 883 -22.37 48.61 -30.51
N ASP A 884 -21.28 48.87 -31.23
CA ASP A 884 -21.29 49.54 -32.53
C ASP A 884 -21.20 48.50 -33.67
N VAL A 885 -21.56 48.93 -34.87
CA VAL A 885 -21.44 48.12 -36.08
C VAL A 885 -20.72 48.87 -37.18
N ASN A 886 -19.98 48.11 -37.98
CA ASN A 886 -19.30 48.61 -39.16
C ASN A 886 -19.98 48.05 -40.42
N LEU A 887 -20.20 48.95 -41.39
CA LEU A 887 -20.75 48.61 -42.70
C LEU A 887 -19.63 48.63 -43.74
N SER A 888 -19.65 47.67 -44.65
CA SER A 888 -18.68 47.58 -45.75
C SER A 888 -19.35 47.18 -47.06
N LEU A 889 -18.80 47.64 -48.18
CA LEU A 889 -19.21 47.24 -49.53
C LEU A 889 -18.24 46.20 -50.10
N ARG A 890 -18.74 45.25 -50.88
CA ARG A 890 -17.95 44.18 -51.50
C ARG A 890 -17.96 44.26 -53.03
N GLU A 891 -19.15 44.29 -53.63
CA GLU A 891 -19.32 44.36 -55.08
C GLU A 891 -20.30 45.49 -55.45
N PRO A 892 -20.10 46.17 -56.59
CA PRO A 892 -18.97 46.05 -57.52
C PRO A 892 -17.75 46.92 -57.12
N PRO A 893 -16.50 46.45 -57.29
CA PRO A 893 -15.31 47.27 -57.04
C PRO A 893 -15.08 48.31 -58.15
N PRO A 894 -14.44 49.46 -57.84
CA PRO A 894 -13.95 49.89 -56.53
C PRO A 894 -15.09 50.30 -55.58
N THR A 895 -14.99 49.91 -54.31
CA THR A 895 -16.04 50.07 -53.29
C THR A 895 -16.32 51.53 -52.91
N ASP A 896 -15.35 52.43 -53.10
CA ASP A 896 -15.52 53.88 -52.88
C ASP A 896 -16.34 54.55 -53.99
N GLU A 897 -16.28 53.98 -55.21
CA GLU A 897 -16.98 54.46 -56.41
C GLU A 897 -17.63 53.31 -57.20
N PRO A 898 -18.61 52.57 -56.63
CA PRO A 898 -19.11 51.35 -57.25
C PRO A 898 -19.76 51.65 -58.62
N PRO A 899 -19.36 50.97 -59.71
CA PRO A 899 -19.92 51.24 -61.03
C PRO A 899 -21.34 50.69 -61.17
N LEU A 900 -22.30 51.53 -61.53
CA LEU A 900 -23.66 51.12 -61.89
C LEU A 900 -23.90 51.31 -63.38
N GLY A 901 -24.41 50.29 -64.09
CA GLY A 901 -24.67 50.40 -65.52
C GLY A 901 -26.03 51.06 -65.81
N ALA A 902 -26.04 52.16 -66.57
CA ALA A 902 -27.29 52.78 -67.01
C ALA A 902 -28.06 51.87 -67.98
N GLY A 903 -29.29 51.50 -67.65
CA GLY A 903 -30.15 50.60 -68.43
C GLY A 903 -29.97 49.10 -68.13
N VAL A 904 -29.15 48.73 -67.13
CA VAL A 904 -28.99 47.34 -66.67
C VAL A 904 -29.18 47.23 -65.16
N GLU A 905 -29.60 46.05 -64.72
CA GLU A 905 -29.68 45.71 -63.30
C GLU A 905 -28.28 45.39 -62.78
N THR A 906 -27.85 46.09 -61.73
CA THR A 906 -26.55 45.91 -61.07
C THR A 906 -26.78 45.45 -59.64
N LEU A 907 -26.11 44.37 -59.26
CA LEU A 907 -26.14 43.88 -57.88
C LEU A 907 -25.07 44.63 -57.06
N VAL A 908 -25.48 45.18 -55.93
CA VAL A 908 -24.59 45.79 -54.94
C VAL A 908 -24.65 44.95 -53.69
N THR A 909 -23.51 44.46 -53.22
CA THR A 909 -23.43 43.58 -52.05
C THR A 909 -22.43 44.13 -51.03
N GLY A 910 -22.63 43.77 -49.76
CA GLY A 910 -21.72 44.16 -48.69
C GLY A 910 -21.95 43.34 -47.43
N ASP A 911 -21.18 43.67 -46.40
CA ASP A 911 -21.17 42.93 -45.14
C ASP A 911 -21.29 43.92 -43.96
N MET A 912 -22.06 43.53 -42.94
CA MET A 912 -22.14 44.18 -41.63
C MET A 912 -21.47 43.30 -40.58
N TYR A 913 -20.66 43.90 -39.72
CA TYR A 913 -19.96 43.20 -38.64
C TYR A 913 -19.89 44.05 -37.37
N TRP A 914 -19.80 43.39 -36.22
CA TRP A 914 -19.65 44.04 -34.92
C TRP A 914 -18.34 44.85 -34.83
N ALA A 915 -18.37 45.96 -34.10
CA ALA A 915 -17.15 46.74 -33.83
C ALA A 915 -16.25 46.05 -32.81
N SER A 916 -16.84 45.29 -31.88
CA SER A 916 -16.16 44.66 -30.74
C SER A 916 -16.13 43.13 -30.86
N THR A 917 -15.12 42.50 -30.25
CA THR A 917 -15.02 41.04 -30.15
C THR A 917 -15.94 40.48 -29.05
N PRO A 918 -16.50 39.26 -29.20
CA PRO A 918 -16.42 38.38 -30.37
C PRO A 918 -17.25 38.87 -31.57
N TYR A 919 -16.74 38.66 -32.77
CA TYR A 919 -17.40 39.00 -34.03
C TYR A 919 -18.40 37.91 -34.43
N THR A 920 -19.42 37.71 -33.61
CA THR A 920 -20.55 36.81 -33.89
C THR A 920 -21.31 37.26 -35.15
N ASP A 921 -22.13 36.40 -35.73
CA ASP A 921 -22.95 36.74 -36.89
C ASP A 921 -24.09 37.70 -36.47
N PRO A 922 -24.19 38.92 -37.02
CA PRO A 922 -25.27 39.84 -36.65
C PRO A 922 -26.67 39.28 -36.92
N SER A 923 -26.82 38.40 -37.92
CA SER A 923 -28.10 37.75 -38.23
C SER A 923 -28.52 36.71 -37.18
N ALA A 924 -27.59 36.26 -36.32
CA ALA A 924 -27.89 35.38 -35.19
C ALA A 924 -28.48 36.13 -33.98
N VAL A 925 -28.37 37.47 -33.95
CA VAL A 925 -28.99 38.30 -32.91
C VAL A 925 -30.46 38.58 -33.26
N ASP A 926 -30.72 39.10 -34.46
CA ASP A 926 -32.07 39.35 -34.97
C ASP A 926 -32.05 39.62 -36.49
N SER A 927 -33.24 39.66 -37.10
CA SER A 927 -33.50 40.15 -38.45
C SER A 927 -33.29 41.68 -38.56
N MET A 928 -32.04 42.08 -38.74
CA MET A 928 -31.64 43.47 -38.91
C MET A 928 -31.70 43.91 -40.39
N GLN A 929 -31.97 45.20 -40.63
CA GLN A 929 -32.10 45.77 -41.98
C GLN A 929 -31.13 46.92 -42.23
N VAL A 930 -30.60 46.98 -43.46
CA VAL A 930 -29.80 48.11 -43.96
C VAL A 930 -30.55 48.81 -45.08
N VAL A 931 -30.49 50.15 -45.09
CA VAL A 931 -31.16 50.99 -46.09
C VAL A 931 -30.15 51.68 -46.98
N LEU A 932 -30.21 51.39 -48.27
CA LEU A 932 -29.42 52.07 -49.31
C LEU A 932 -30.21 53.27 -49.85
N ASN A 933 -29.66 54.47 -49.68
CA ASN A 933 -30.20 55.71 -50.19
C ASN A 933 -29.33 56.28 -51.29
N TYR A 934 -29.90 56.65 -52.42
CA TYR A 934 -29.20 57.36 -53.49
C TYR A 934 -30.15 58.30 -54.22
N THR A 935 -29.62 59.32 -54.91
CA THR A 935 -30.45 60.27 -55.66
C THR A 935 -30.07 60.27 -57.13
N THR A 936 -31.04 59.98 -58.00
CA THR A 936 -30.90 60.03 -59.45
C THR A 936 -31.56 61.29 -60.02
N ALA A 937 -31.13 61.71 -61.20
CA ALA A 937 -31.74 62.81 -61.94
C ALA A 937 -33.09 62.41 -62.57
N SER A 938 -33.25 61.14 -62.96
CA SER A 938 -34.50 60.60 -63.52
C SER A 938 -35.58 60.36 -62.47
N ASP A 939 -35.25 59.61 -61.42
CA ASP A 939 -36.24 59.04 -60.50
C ASP A 939 -36.27 59.77 -59.14
N GLY A 940 -35.34 60.70 -58.92
CA GLY A 940 -35.24 61.46 -57.68
C GLY A 940 -34.58 60.64 -56.56
N PRO A 941 -34.90 60.91 -55.28
CA PRO A 941 -34.37 60.14 -54.16
C PRO A 941 -34.99 58.73 -54.14
N VAL A 942 -34.13 57.72 -54.08
CA VAL A 942 -34.48 56.29 -54.03
C VAL A 942 -33.95 55.70 -52.73
N SER A 943 -34.77 54.86 -52.09
CA SER A 943 -34.43 54.11 -50.88
C SER A 943 -34.75 52.63 -51.08
N LEU A 944 -33.77 51.76 -50.90
CA LEU A 944 -33.92 50.31 -50.95
C LEU A 944 -33.59 49.71 -49.58
N ILE A 945 -34.26 48.64 -49.21
CA ILE A 945 -34.07 47.93 -47.93
C ILE A 945 -33.61 46.52 -48.23
N ALA A 946 -32.60 46.04 -47.51
CA ALA A 946 -32.14 44.67 -47.53
C ALA A 946 -32.05 44.13 -46.10
N GLU A 947 -32.44 42.86 -45.93
CA GLU A 947 -32.21 42.10 -44.70
C GLU A 947 -30.74 41.67 -44.61
N ILE A 948 -30.23 41.60 -43.39
CA ILE A 948 -28.91 41.03 -43.10
C ILE A 948 -29.05 39.51 -43.00
N GLY A 949 -28.42 38.81 -43.94
CA GLY A 949 -28.32 37.35 -43.95
C GLY A 949 -27.11 36.82 -43.20
N ALA A 950 -26.93 35.50 -43.25
CA ALA A 950 -25.84 34.79 -42.60
C ALA A 950 -24.46 35.38 -42.96
N GLY A 951 -23.61 35.51 -41.94
CA GLY A 951 -22.30 36.14 -42.01
C GLY A 951 -22.34 37.67 -42.14
N GLY A 952 -23.49 38.30 -41.86
CA GLY A 952 -23.65 39.76 -41.99
C GLY A 952 -23.89 40.25 -43.42
N TYR A 953 -24.14 39.35 -44.38
CA TYR A 953 -24.26 39.69 -45.80
C TYR A 953 -25.56 40.42 -46.12
N TYR A 954 -25.50 41.45 -46.96
CA TYR A 954 -26.68 42.10 -47.54
C TYR A 954 -26.52 42.35 -49.04
N GLU A 955 -27.64 42.39 -49.76
CA GLU A 955 -27.66 42.63 -51.21
C GLU A 955 -28.78 43.57 -51.66
N PHE A 956 -28.47 44.41 -52.63
CA PHE A 956 -29.42 45.30 -53.29
C PHE A 956 -29.36 45.08 -54.79
N SER A 957 -30.53 44.96 -55.42
CA SER A 957 -30.65 44.95 -56.88
C SER A 957 -31.06 46.34 -57.39
N LEU A 958 -30.18 47.01 -58.14
CA LEU A 958 -30.38 48.37 -58.61
C LEU A 958 -30.62 48.40 -60.12
N ALA A 959 -31.73 48.99 -60.55
CA ALA A 959 -32.00 49.27 -61.95
C ALA A 959 -31.93 50.78 -62.22
N ILE A 960 -30.89 51.23 -62.94
CA ILE A 960 -30.72 52.64 -63.31
C ILE A 960 -31.36 52.90 -64.68
N ASN A 961 -32.14 53.99 -64.80
CA ASN A 961 -32.78 54.37 -66.06
C ASN A 961 -31.74 54.61 -67.17
N GLU A 962 -32.02 54.15 -68.40
CA GLU A 962 -31.16 54.36 -69.57
C GLU A 962 -30.90 55.84 -69.90
N SER A 963 -31.76 56.75 -69.43
CA SER A 963 -31.66 58.19 -69.63
C SER A 963 -30.88 58.92 -68.52
N GLU A 964 -30.36 58.20 -67.52
CA GLU A 964 -29.61 58.78 -66.39
C GLU A 964 -28.25 59.35 -66.87
N PRO A 965 -27.87 60.58 -66.45
CA PRO A 965 -26.57 61.15 -66.79
C PRO A 965 -25.40 60.33 -66.24
N LEU A 966 -24.38 60.09 -67.05
CA LEU A 966 -23.14 59.44 -66.61
C LEU A 966 -22.37 60.33 -65.63
N GLY A 967 -21.78 59.73 -64.60
CA GLY A 967 -21.01 60.45 -63.58
C GLY A 967 -21.29 59.96 -62.15
N LEU A 968 -20.77 60.70 -61.17
CA LEU A 968 -20.91 60.36 -59.76
C LEU A 968 -22.25 60.83 -59.20
N ILE A 969 -22.94 59.95 -58.48
CA ILE A 969 -24.13 60.26 -57.68
C ILE A 969 -23.87 59.92 -56.21
N ASN A 970 -24.43 60.71 -55.30
CA ASN A 970 -24.28 60.47 -53.87
C ASN A 970 -25.12 59.27 -53.44
N ALA A 971 -24.53 58.41 -52.63
CA ALA A 971 -25.20 57.28 -52.00
C ALA A 971 -24.78 57.16 -50.53
N SER A 972 -25.67 56.59 -49.71
CA SER A 972 -25.35 56.24 -48.33
C SER A 972 -26.00 54.91 -47.98
N LEU A 973 -25.27 54.09 -47.22
CA LEU A 973 -25.81 52.92 -46.54
C LEU A 973 -26.07 53.29 -45.09
N ASN A 974 -27.32 53.17 -44.67
CA ASN A 974 -27.77 53.56 -43.34
C ASN A 974 -28.29 52.33 -42.60
N PHE A 975 -27.70 52.07 -41.44
CA PHE A 975 -28.27 51.22 -40.41
C PHE A 975 -28.84 52.13 -39.32
N PHE A 976 -30.15 52.04 -39.05
CA PHE A 976 -30.84 52.98 -38.16
C PHE A 976 -30.76 52.63 -36.67
N GLY A 977 -29.94 51.62 -36.32
CA GLY A 977 -29.83 51.09 -34.97
C GLY A 977 -30.81 49.95 -34.75
N TRP A 978 -30.53 49.14 -33.71
CA TRP A 978 -31.40 48.02 -33.31
C TRP A 978 -31.63 48.02 -31.79
N HIS A 979 -32.81 47.54 -31.40
CA HIS A 979 -33.18 47.26 -30.02
C HIS A 979 -34.02 45.98 -29.95
N GLU A 980 -33.78 45.17 -28.93
CA GLU A 980 -34.61 44.00 -28.62
C GLU A 980 -36.04 44.43 -28.21
N GLU A 981 -37.05 43.67 -28.62
CA GLU A 981 -38.48 43.84 -28.27
C GLU A 981 -39.19 45.15 -28.71
N ASP A 982 -38.66 45.86 -29.72
CA ASP A 982 -39.29 47.05 -30.31
C ASP A 982 -39.62 48.22 -29.35
N LEU A 983 -39.01 48.22 -28.15
CA LEU A 983 -39.21 49.24 -27.11
C LEU A 983 -38.44 50.52 -27.43
N ASN A 984 -38.98 51.27 -28.39
CA ASN A 984 -38.58 52.65 -28.58
C ASN A 984 -38.96 53.48 -27.34
N ASN A 985 -37.93 53.98 -26.64
CA ASN A 985 -37.92 55.19 -25.81
C ASN A 985 -38.18 55.04 -24.29
N ALA A 986 -37.11 54.83 -23.48
CA ALA A 986 -36.95 55.40 -22.13
C ALA A 986 -35.59 55.14 -21.44
N SER A 987 -34.78 54.16 -21.85
CA SER A 987 -33.50 53.83 -21.23
C SER A 987 -32.30 54.37 -22.03
N THR A 988 -31.21 54.69 -21.34
CA THR A 988 -29.89 54.97 -21.94
C THR A 988 -29.01 53.73 -21.79
N PRO A 989 -28.34 53.27 -22.85
CA PRO A 989 -28.34 53.79 -24.21
C PRO A 989 -29.65 53.50 -24.97
N SER A 990 -29.97 54.36 -25.94
CA SER A 990 -31.25 54.31 -26.69
C SER A 990 -31.33 53.18 -27.71
N TYR A 991 -30.21 52.54 -28.01
CA TYR A 991 -30.09 51.40 -28.90
C TYR A 991 -29.13 50.40 -28.27
N HIS A 992 -29.41 49.10 -28.44
CA HIS A 992 -28.45 48.04 -28.14
C HIS A 992 -27.38 47.96 -29.23
N VAL A 993 -27.76 48.23 -30.48
CA VAL A 993 -26.80 48.40 -31.57
C VAL A 993 -26.93 49.79 -32.15
N ARG A 994 -25.87 50.59 -32.07
CA ARG A 994 -25.94 51.99 -32.53
C ARG A 994 -26.09 52.10 -34.04
N SER A 995 -26.73 53.18 -34.48
CA SER A 995 -26.86 53.49 -35.90
C SER A 995 -25.50 53.71 -36.54
N ALA A 996 -25.29 53.16 -37.75
CA ALA A 996 -24.09 53.36 -38.55
C ALA A 996 -24.46 53.94 -39.92
N THR A 997 -23.58 54.77 -40.48
CA THR A 997 -23.75 55.34 -41.82
C THR A 997 -22.44 55.26 -42.58
N LEU A 998 -22.49 54.69 -43.78
CA LEU A 998 -21.39 54.65 -44.73
C LEU A 998 -21.76 55.50 -45.95
N ASP A 999 -21.09 56.64 -46.10
CA ASP A 999 -21.25 57.53 -47.25
C ASP A 999 -20.28 57.16 -48.37
N PHE A 1000 -20.78 57.07 -49.60
CA PHE A 1000 -19.98 56.78 -50.79
C PHE A 1000 -20.62 57.38 -52.05
N MET A 1001 -20.01 57.19 -53.23
CA MET A 1001 -20.57 57.69 -54.49
C MET A 1001 -20.74 56.55 -55.48
N PHE A 1002 -21.89 56.40 -56.13
CA PHE A 1002 -22.00 55.50 -57.28
C PHE A 1002 -21.46 56.17 -58.53
N ASN A 1003 -20.76 55.42 -59.37
CA ASN A 1003 -20.30 55.88 -60.68
C ASN A 1003 -21.22 55.32 -61.77
N ILE A 1004 -22.09 56.16 -62.33
CA ILE A 1004 -22.96 55.76 -63.43
C ILE A 1004 -22.12 55.60 -64.71
N THR A 1005 -22.00 54.34 -65.15
CA THR A 1005 -21.25 53.94 -66.33
C THR A 1005 -22.18 53.54 -67.48
N PRO A 1006 -21.73 53.61 -68.74
CA PRO A 1006 -22.47 53.01 -69.83
C PRO A 1006 -22.64 51.51 -69.58
N ALA A 1007 -23.84 50.98 -69.75
CA ALA A 1007 -24.04 49.53 -69.71
C ALA A 1007 -23.05 48.81 -70.65
N PRO A 1008 -22.45 47.68 -70.23
CA PRO A 1008 -21.65 46.87 -71.13
C PRO A 1008 -22.53 46.47 -72.33
N ASN A 1009 -22.09 46.86 -73.52
CA ASN A 1009 -22.83 46.64 -74.76
C ASN A 1009 -22.83 45.13 -75.07
N LEU A 1010 -23.86 44.40 -74.63
CA LEU A 1010 -24.09 43.01 -75.00
C LEU A 1010 -24.65 42.97 -76.44
N THR A 1011 -23.78 43.14 -77.43
CA THR A 1011 -24.04 42.78 -78.85
C THR A 1011 -23.34 41.51 -79.23
#